data_AF-A0AA39IFL2-F1
#
_entry.id   AF-A0AA39IFL2-F1
#
_cell.length_a   1.000
_cell.length_b   1.000
_cell.length_c   1.000
_cell.angle_alpha   90.00
_cell.angle_beta   90.00
_cell.angle_gamma   90.00
#
_symmetry.space_group_name_H-M   'P 1'
#
loop_
_entity.id
_entity.type
_entity.pdbx_description
1 polymer ?
#
loop_
_entity_poly.entity_id
_entity_poly.type
_entity_poly.pdbx_seq_one_letter_code
_entity_poly.pdbx_strand_id
1 'polypeptide(L)'
;MLTIDVVNLAPELEDYINKKAARNPLQVRNELGRGPWISKRALIDVTWYVMAPRLRNPAGWISAFAEEIREWAANNHSLPKRRTRQKDQDTQQYVEHLEQTIKRMCSISNELKVDIADARQEITNSNSIDDIKWNELIEEADKVLMESRDLINDLEDEVYNVRTSPKSDVKGSNKLSNQKLEEEKRYEEFCEQKCTFHLSPDKGRDALTLLAAKQREFALHGTSAPSPLLMTHSSTAPSAPVKYIAPLPPINLRKFDGDPRKWNEFETTFHTTLDQNPHIGVAVKFAYLMGYLEGEARELLLHVTNALRLRYSLIPHELIAKDRDSKGVVAGKHACALKAFQEDKIAFDIENGQTCVLLDDFEGFKEKTGKRKAYLLGSSTHNDEGCDSTSNFDVGKIASKDCDMNEKLCEKMRELHTICQKIDDPDCIMKCPVESRGKYSNGTSFCCPDGKIFGETDGLPTCCPRGQTFQKKEDDRDMCRPKDTELKGVFDGKPVCCPSSMAHISGTSQCCPGSCTYKESFQRCLGVVNLSPLPTTQKELNQFCRDEGAEPVKIQNAAQNQDVASMATNPMIGLQIPEGVAWTKDNFRWTDGSVPSYTNFNLFEPNNAERGKGPEVAEHLLVHATDALRLRYSLTPHELIARKRDVKGVVAGKLQCALTAFQEDKIAFLIEDGQICVLLDGLKGFQEKSGPNRETYLLDTNTQNDRCGDPPKFDVAQLLSQSDDCGKHKTLCEKMKELHDYCKNEADNRSCIISSCPEGQKKVIGSKKCCYAIKQKDGKEVCCPKNTFPGKGENGDELCCPQKGTCCPGGTVVSGTHEGRVTCCPKGQTFQKVLNGKDLCCPSGQVVLSGSSSCCWAINDKGRDFCCPKNTFPGKYGGKEVCCPEKDTCCAPGYEVGGADGNKAVCCPKGKMFVKKVDKTEICCPRGTEYKGMHEDNPVCCPSDMEWTSGSSVCCPPGFTYRKEFGKCLKYVAIDKSRQLHGIKEMNDYCKKLKADPVKIENAAQNQVVASMDSEAVIGLQIPEGEAWNKDGFRWVSDGSKPSYTNFIPGEPNNLIGILAPAQGPEYFVRLNGLGQWLDVNGTPAWLGLRGSLVCMAAYESA
;
A
#
# COMPACT_ATOMS: atom_id res chain seq x y z
N MET A 1 -46.14 -42.94 15.45
CA MET A 1 -45.25 -42.66 16.59
C MET A 1 -44.04 -41.95 16.03
N LEU A 2 -43.88 -40.66 16.40
CA LEU A 2 -42.67 -39.81 16.27
C LEU A 2 -42.12 -39.61 14.85
N THR A 3 -42.50 -38.60 14.05
CA THR A 3 -42.35 -37.11 14.12
C THR A 3 -40.90 -36.57 14.13
N ILE A 4 -40.65 -35.58 13.22
CA ILE A 4 -39.65 -34.46 13.27
C ILE A 4 -38.21 -34.81 12.80
N ASP A 5 -37.45 -34.11 11.93
CA ASP A 5 -37.52 -32.81 11.21
C ASP A 5 -36.53 -32.84 10.01
N VAL A 6 -36.91 -32.37 8.81
CA VAL A 6 -35.98 -32.04 7.68
C VAL A 6 -36.27 -30.62 7.14
N VAL A 7 -36.71 -29.70 8.00
CA VAL A 7 -36.98 -28.30 7.62
C VAL A 7 -35.83 -27.34 7.96
N ASN A 8 -34.74 -27.79 8.60
CA ASN A 8 -33.74 -26.86 9.18
C ASN A 8 -32.33 -26.82 8.56
N LEU A 9 -32.11 -27.31 7.33
CA LEU A 9 -30.77 -27.21 6.68
C LEU A 9 -30.71 -26.34 5.42
N ALA A 10 -31.83 -25.75 4.98
CA ALA A 10 -31.83 -24.78 3.89
C ALA A 10 -31.09 -23.44 4.22
N PRO A 11 -31.12 -22.89 5.46
CA PRO A 11 -30.51 -21.59 5.74
C PRO A 11 -28.97 -21.63 5.79
N GLU A 12 -28.35 -22.74 6.18
CA GLU A 12 -26.89 -22.83 6.32
C GLU A 12 -26.18 -23.08 4.98
N LEU A 13 -26.83 -23.77 4.04
CA LEU A 13 -26.32 -23.92 2.68
C LEU A 13 -26.46 -22.61 1.88
N GLU A 14 -27.55 -21.87 2.11
CA GLU A 14 -27.79 -20.54 1.53
C GLU A 14 -26.85 -19.48 2.15
N ASP A 15 -26.56 -19.54 3.46
CA ASP A 15 -25.57 -18.69 4.12
C ASP A 15 -24.11 -19.06 3.74
N TYR A 16 -23.80 -20.34 3.52
CA TYR A 16 -22.48 -20.78 3.01
C TYR A 16 -22.22 -20.32 1.57
N ILE A 17 -23.24 -20.38 0.70
CA ILE A 17 -23.16 -19.90 -0.69
C ILE A 17 -23.10 -18.36 -0.72
N ASN A 18 -23.90 -17.67 0.09
CA ASN A 18 -23.92 -16.20 0.15
C ASN A 18 -22.67 -15.60 0.83
N LYS A 19 -22.09 -16.26 1.85
CA LYS A 19 -20.83 -15.80 2.49
C LYS A 19 -19.61 -15.98 1.59
N LYS A 20 -19.62 -16.95 0.66
CA LYS A 20 -18.54 -17.12 -0.33
C LYS A 20 -18.69 -16.17 -1.52
N ALA A 21 -19.90 -15.76 -1.87
CA ALA A 21 -20.17 -14.75 -2.90
C ALA A 21 -19.93 -13.28 -2.43
N ALA A 22 -19.90 -13.02 -1.12
CA ALA A 22 -19.77 -11.66 -0.58
C ALA A 22 -18.32 -11.18 -0.29
N ARG A 23 -17.28 -11.99 -0.57
CA ARG A 23 -15.88 -11.52 -0.54
C ARG A 23 -15.37 -11.24 -1.95
N ASN A 24 -15.49 -9.98 -2.33
CA ASN A 24 -14.77 -9.30 -3.40
C ASN A 24 -15.04 -9.76 -4.85
N PRO A 25 -16.11 -9.27 -5.50
CA PRO A 25 -16.35 -9.44 -6.94
C PRO A 25 -15.29 -8.77 -7.85
N LEU A 26 -14.36 -7.99 -7.29
CA LEU A 26 -13.34 -7.27 -8.04
C LEU A 26 -12.02 -8.04 -8.22
N GLN A 27 -11.78 -9.17 -7.54
CA GLN A 27 -10.54 -9.93 -7.77
C GLN A 27 -10.64 -10.91 -8.96
N VAL A 28 -11.85 -11.34 -9.34
CA VAL A 28 -12.06 -12.10 -10.59
C VAL A 28 -12.16 -11.17 -11.82
N ARG A 29 -12.62 -9.93 -11.65
CA ARG A 29 -12.67 -8.95 -12.75
C ARG A 29 -11.33 -8.24 -12.99
N ASN A 30 -10.51 -8.05 -11.96
CA ASN A 30 -9.19 -7.44 -12.11
C ASN A 30 -8.12 -8.39 -12.68
N GLU A 31 -8.32 -9.71 -12.65
CA GLU A 31 -7.50 -10.67 -13.41
C GLU A 31 -7.99 -10.90 -14.85
N LEU A 32 -9.23 -10.49 -15.18
CA LEU A 32 -9.79 -10.54 -16.54
C LEU A 32 -9.69 -9.21 -17.31
N GLY A 33 -9.05 -8.19 -16.72
CA GLY A 33 -9.07 -6.81 -17.21
C GLY A 33 -7.79 -6.30 -17.87
N ARG A 34 -6.80 -7.14 -18.21
CA ARG A 34 -5.60 -6.71 -18.94
C ARG A 34 -5.10 -7.77 -19.94
N GLY A 35 -5.38 -7.55 -21.22
CA GLY A 35 -4.77 -8.27 -22.36
C GLY A 35 -5.78 -8.99 -23.25
N PRO A 36 -5.67 -8.92 -24.59
CA PRO A 36 -6.70 -9.41 -25.51
C PRO A 36 -6.65 -10.94 -25.69
N TRP A 37 -7.80 -11.49 -26.06
CA TRP A 37 -8.11 -12.90 -26.40
C TRP A 37 -8.52 -13.80 -25.21
N ILE A 38 -9.84 -13.83 -24.96
CA ILE A 38 -10.53 -14.99 -24.40
C ILE A 38 -11.46 -15.51 -25.49
N SER A 39 -11.43 -16.82 -25.75
CA SER A 39 -12.24 -17.43 -26.81
C SER A 39 -13.74 -17.20 -26.56
N LYS A 40 -14.48 -16.86 -27.62
CA LYS A 40 -15.93 -16.57 -27.57
C LYS A 40 -16.78 -17.67 -26.93
N ARG A 41 -16.30 -18.91 -26.90
CA ARG A 41 -16.98 -20.05 -26.28
C ARG A 41 -17.12 -19.93 -24.75
N ALA A 42 -16.11 -19.35 -24.09
CA ALA A 42 -16.13 -19.11 -22.65
C ALA A 42 -17.10 -17.99 -22.23
N LEU A 43 -17.44 -17.07 -23.14
CA LEU A 43 -18.39 -15.99 -22.85
C LEU A 43 -19.84 -16.48 -22.90
N ILE A 44 -20.14 -17.50 -23.72
CA ILE A 44 -21.50 -18.05 -23.89
C ILE A 44 -21.86 -18.97 -22.71
N ASP A 45 -20.93 -19.82 -22.26
CA ASP A 45 -21.16 -20.74 -21.13
C ASP A 45 -21.39 -19.99 -19.80
N VAL A 46 -20.67 -18.87 -19.58
CA VAL A 46 -20.83 -18.00 -18.40
C VAL A 46 -22.12 -17.18 -18.48
N THR A 47 -22.56 -16.80 -19.69
CA THR A 47 -23.81 -16.06 -19.87
C THR A 47 -25.02 -16.97 -19.63
N TRP A 48 -24.96 -18.25 -20.03
CA TRP A 48 -26.08 -19.18 -19.87
C TRP A 48 -26.33 -19.58 -18.41
N TYR A 49 -25.27 -19.81 -17.62
CA TYR A 49 -25.37 -20.17 -16.20
C TYR A 49 -25.94 -19.03 -15.32
N VAL A 50 -25.81 -17.78 -15.76
CA VAL A 50 -26.31 -16.59 -15.03
C VAL A 50 -27.75 -16.21 -15.45
N MET A 51 -28.21 -16.64 -16.63
CA MET A 51 -29.51 -16.22 -17.20
C MET A 51 -30.68 -17.17 -16.96
N ALA A 52 -30.43 -18.43 -16.57
CA ALA A 52 -31.46 -19.45 -16.35
C ALA A 52 -32.64 -19.04 -15.39
N PRO A 53 -32.49 -18.14 -14.40
CA PRO A 53 -33.61 -17.76 -13.53
C PRO A 53 -34.56 -16.67 -14.10
N ARG A 54 -34.33 -16.10 -15.30
CA ARG A 54 -35.03 -14.88 -15.77
C ARG A 54 -35.96 -15.06 -16.98
N LEU A 55 -36.55 -16.23 -17.18
CA LEU A 55 -37.55 -16.44 -18.23
C LEU A 55 -38.97 -16.13 -17.76
N ARG A 56 -39.39 -14.85 -17.80
CA ARG A 56 -40.82 -14.47 -17.70
C ARG A 56 -41.38 -13.67 -18.89
N ASN A 57 -40.56 -13.10 -19.78
CA ASN A 57 -41.07 -12.49 -21.02
C ASN A 57 -40.01 -12.36 -22.14
N PRO A 58 -39.72 -13.45 -22.88
CA PRO A 58 -38.73 -13.44 -23.97
C PRO A 58 -39.16 -12.62 -25.20
N ALA A 59 -40.46 -12.44 -25.44
CA ALA A 59 -40.97 -11.72 -26.62
C ALA A 59 -40.72 -10.20 -26.56
N GLY A 60 -40.78 -9.61 -25.36
CA GLY A 60 -40.47 -8.19 -25.17
C GLY A 60 -38.99 -7.88 -25.36
N TRP A 61 -38.11 -8.81 -24.94
CA TRP A 61 -36.66 -8.62 -25.04
C TRP A 61 -36.15 -8.76 -26.47
N ILE A 62 -36.69 -9.72 -27.24
CA ILE A 62 -36.36 -9.90 -28.66
C ILE A 62 -36.87 -8.72 -29.50
N SER A 63 -38.03 -8.14 -29.16
CA SER A 63 -38.54 -6.93 -29.83
C SER A 63 -37.66 -5.71 -29.55
N ALA A 64 -37.19 -5.54 -28.32
CA ALA A 64 -36.30 -4.43 -27.96
C ALA A 64 -34.92 -4.55 -28.64
N PHE A 65 -34.37 -5.77 -28.71
CA PHE A 65 -33.11 -6.03 -29.40
C PHE A 65 -33.21 -5.84 -30.92
N ALA A 66 -34.34 -6.22 -31.53
CA ALA A 66 -34.63 -5.95 -32.93
C ALA A 66 -34.80 -4.45 -33.22
N GLU A 67 -35.35 -3.66 -32.28
CA GLU A 67 -35.39 -2.21 -32.38
C GLU A 67 -34.00 -1.58 -32.26
N GLU A 68 -33.15 -2.01 -31.33
CA GLU A 68 -31.77 -1.52 -31.21
C GLU A 68 -30.94 -1.77 -32.48
N ILE A 69 -31.10 -2.93 -33.13
CA ILE A 69 -30.41 -3.23 -34.39
C ILE A 69 -30.93 -2.34 -35.53
N ARG A 70 -32.25 -2.08 -35.59
CA ARG A 70 -32.83 -1.15 -36.58
C ARG A 70 -32.37 0.28 -36.36
N GLU A 71 -32.27 0.72 -35.11
CA GLU A 71 -31.81 2.06 -34.74
C GLU A 71 -30.32 2.25 -35.04
N TRP A 72 -29.50 1.22 -34.79
CA TRP A 72 -28.08 1.20 -35.17
C TRP A 72 -27.86 1.23 -36.69
N ALA A 73 -28.70 0.53 -37.46
CA ALA A 73 -28.66 0.56 -38.93
C ALA A 73 -29.11 1.92 -39.49
N ALA A 74 -30.12 2.55 -38.88
CA ALA A 74 -30.63 3.86 -39.28
C ALA A 74 -29.64 5.00 -38.98
N ASN A 75 -28.93 4.94 -37.85
CA ASN A 75 -28.04 6.01 -37.41
C ASN A 75 -26.68 6.06 -38.13
N ASN A 76 -26.32 5.02 -38.89
CA ASN A 76 -25.05 4.95 -39.64
C ASN A 76 -25.12 5.47 -41.09
N HIS A 77 -26.24 6.07 -41.51
CA HIS A 77 -26.40 6.66 -42.84
C HIS A 77 -26.56 8.18 -42.82
N SER A 78 -25.46 8.91 -42.65
CA SER A 78 -25.36 10.30 -43.14
C SER A 78 -23.95 10.63 -43.66
N LEU A 79 -23.90 11.22 -44.86
CA LEU A 79 -22.77 11.77 -45.66
C LEU A 79 -22.25 10.94 -46.88
N PRO A 80 -21.78 11.60 -47.97
CA PRO A 80 -22.51 11.59 -49.24
C PRO A 80 -21.94 10.71 -50.39
N LYS A 81 -22.87 10.27 -51.25
CA LYS A 81 -22.79 9.91 -52.69
C LYS A 81 -21.42 9.49 -53.27
N ARG A 82 -21.15 8.19 -53.21
CA ARG A 82 -20.86 7.32 -54.39
C ARG A 82 -20.76 5.87 -53.89
N ARG A 83 -21.84 5.10 -54.00
CA ARG A 83 -21.80 3.64 -53.81
C ARG A 83 -22.52 2.97 -54.97
N THR A 84 -21.91 1.89 -55.44
CA THR A 84 -22.41 1.05 -56.53
C THR A 84 -23.52 0.14 -56.02
N ARG A 85 -24.56 -0.03 -56.85
CA ARG A 85 -25.80 -0.82 -56.64
C ARG A 85 -25.61 -2.23 -56.05
N GLN A 86 -24.41 -2.80 -56.16
CA GLN A 86 -24.10 -4.17 -55.71
C GLN A 86 -24.01 -4.29 -54.18
N LYS A 87 -23.47 -3.28 -53.50
CA LYS A 87 -23.24 -3.38 -52.04
C LYS A 87 -24.53 -3.23 -51.23
N ASP A 88 -25.51 -2.55 -51.80
CA ASP A 88 -26.85 -2.39 -51.19
C ASP A 88 -27.67 -3.68 -51.37
N GLN A 89 -27.50 -4.42 -52.47
CA GLN A 89 -28.12 -5.74 -52.66
C GLN A 89 -27.58 -6.80 -51.69
N ASP A 90 -26.26 -6.89 -51.49
CA ASP A 90 -25.67 -7.88 -50.57
C ASP A 90 -26.08 -7.61 -49.11
N THR A 91 -26.20 -6.33 -48.73
CA THR A 91 -26.66 -5.93 -47.38
C THR A 91 -28.15 -6.25 -47.19
N GLN A 92 -28.96 -6.01 -48.22
CA GLN A 92 -30.41 -6.28 -48.16
C GLN A 92 -30.71 -7.78 -48.14
N GLN A 93 -29.94 -8.57 -48.88
CA GLN A 93 -30.04 -10.04 -48.87
C GLN A 93 -29.61 -10.64 -47.52
N TYR A 94 -28.60 -10.06 -46.87
CA TYR A 94 -28.19 -10.44 -45.51
C TYR A 94 -29.25 -10.11 -44.46
N VAL A 95 -29.90 -8.95 -44.55
CA VAL A 95 -30.99 -8.56 -43.65
C VAL A 95 -32.23 -9.45 -43.83
N GLU A 96 -32.62 -9.77 -45.06
CA GLU A 96 -33.73 -10.69 -45.33
C GLU A 96 -33.48 -12.09 -44.80
N HIS A 97 -32.24 -12.58 -44.89
CA HIS A 97 -31.87 -13.88 -44.34
C HIS A 97 -31.91 -13.90 -42.80
N LEU A 98 -31.42 -12.83 -42.16
CA LEU A 98 -31.50 -12.68 -40.70
C LEU A 98 -32.94 -12.61 -40.19
N GLU A 99 -33.82 -11.93 -40.91
CA GLU A 99 -35.25 -11.88 -40.56
C GLU A 99 -35.94 -13.25 -40.68
N GLN A 100 -35.56 -14.07 -41.68
CA GLN A 100 -36.08 -15.43 -41.81
C GLN A 100 -35.61 -16.35 -40.67
N THR A 101 -34.34 -16.25 -40.26
CA THR A 101 -33.79 -17.01 -39.14
C THR A 101 -34.46 -16.62 -37.82
N ILE A 102 -34.68 -15.32 -37.58
CA ILE A 102 -35.40 -14.84 -36.39
C ILE A 102 -36.85 -15.36 -36.37
N LYS A 103 -37.56 -15.35 -37.52
CA LYS A 103 -38.91 -15.90 -37.62
C LYS A 103 -38.97 -17.39 -37.29
N ARG A 104 -37.95 -18.15 -37.70
CA ARG A 104 -37.87 -19.59 -37.42
C ARG A 104 -37.63 -19.87 -35.93
N MET A 105 -36.75 -19.11 -35.28
CA MET A 105 -36.54 -19.19 -33.83
C MET A 105 -37.80 -18.82 -33.03
N CYS A 106 -38.57 -17.83 -33.50
CA CYS A 106 -39.85 -17.48 -32.90
C CYS A 106 -40.92 -18.58 -33.07
N SER A 107 -40.93 -19.33 -34.18
CA SER A 107 -41.84 -20.48 -34.37
C SER A 107 -41.54 -21.59 -33.35
N ILE A 108 -40.27 -21.98 -33.24
CA ILE A 108 -39.82 -23.03 -32.31
C ILE A 108 -40.13 -22.62 -30.85
N SER A 109 -39.91 -21.35 -30.50
CA SER A 109 -40.26 -20.84 -29.16
C SER A 109 -41.76 -20.86 -28.86
N ASN A 110 -42.63 -20.77 -29.88
CA ASN A 110 -44.08 -20.81 -29.69
C ASN A 110 -44.59 -22.24 -29.63
N GLU A 111 -44.03 -23.16 -30.41
CA GLU A 111 -44.29 -24.61 -30.31
C GLU A 111 -43.94 -25.11 -28.90
N LEU A 112 -42.76 -24.74 -28.39
CA LEU A 112 -42.33 -25.11 -27.02
C LEU A 112 -43.26 -24.56 -25.92
N LYS A 113 -43.92 -23.41 -26.15
CA LYS A 113 -44.89 -22.84 -25.18
C LYS A 113 -46.19 -23.64 -25.14
N VAL A 114 -46.61 -24.21 -26.28
CA VAL A 114 -47.79 -25.05 -26.36
C VAL A 114 -47.51 -26.38 -25.65
N ASP A 115 -46.36 -26.99 -25.91
CA ASP A 115 -45.98 -28.27 -25.28
C ASP A 115 -45.82 -28.14 -23.74
N ILE A 116 -45.27 -27.01 -23.26
CA ILE A 116 -45.17 -26.73 -21.82
C ILE A 116 -46.54 -26.45 -21.18
N ALA A 117 -47.47 -25.84 -21.93
CA ALA A 117 -48.83 -25.59 -21.45
C ALA A 117 -49.63 -26.90 -21.35
N ASP A 118 -49.49 -27.79 -22.34
CA ASP A 118 -50.14 -29.10 -22.37
C ASP A 118 -49.57 -30.01 -21.27
N ALA A 119 -48.26 -30.03 -21.06
CA ALA A 119 -47.63 -30.74 -19.94
C ALA A 119 -48.12 -30.22 -18.57
N ARG A 120 -48.35 -28.90 -18.43
CA ARG A 120 -48.97 -28.31 -17.23
C ARG A 120 -50.41 -28.76 -17.04
N GLN A 121 -51.17 -28.88 -18.11
CA GLN A 121 -52.57 -29.31 -18.06
C GLN A 121 -52.66 -30.78 -17.62
N GLU A 122 -51.74 -31.65 -18.09
CA GLU A 122 -51.64 -33.05 -17.63
C GLU A 122 -51.23 -33.15 -16.15
N ILE A 123 -50.28 -32.34 -15.69
CA ILE A 123 -49.87 -32.29 -14.28
C ILE A 123 -51.03 -31.85 -13.37
N THR A 124 -51.89 -30.95 -13.85
CA THR A 124 -53.02 -30.43 -13.06
C THR A 124 -54.18 -31.45 -12.98
N ASN A 125 -54.24 -32.41 -13.90
CA ASN A 125 -55.30 -33.42 -13.97
C ASN A 125 -54.90 -34.78 -13.35
N SER A 126 -53.63 -34.98 -12.97
CA SER A 126 -53.17 -36.20 -12.29
C SER A 126 -53.35 -36.09 -10.77
N ASN A 127 -53.98 -37.10 -10.16
CA ASN A 127 -54.18 -37.17 -8.71
C ASN A 127 -53.01 -37.85 -7.96
N SER A 128 -51.92 -38.20 -8.64
CA SER A 128 -50.72 -38.80 -8.05
C SER A 128 -49.45 -38.30 -8.75
N ILE A 129 -48.45 -37.90 -7.96
CA ILE A 129 -47.16 -37.38 -8.44
C ILE A 129 -46.28 -38.50 -9.04
N ASP A 130 -46.54 -39.76 -8.69
CA ASP A 130 -45.73 -40.91 -9.12
C ASP A 130 -46.00 -41.36 -10.57
N ASP A 131 -47.05 -40.86 -11.23
CA ASP A 131 -47.42 -41.23 -12.60
C ASP A 131 -46.80 -40.33 -13.69
N ILE A 132 -46.00 -39.33 -13.31
CA ILE A 132 -45.39 -38.39 -14.27
C ILE A 132 -44.11 -39.01 -14.86
N LYS A 133 -44.13 -39.30 -16.17
CA LYS A 133 -42.97 -39.83 -16.93
C LYS A 133 -41.91 -38.76 -17.21
N TRP A 134 -41.19 -38.35 -16.17
CA TRP A 134 -40.17 -37.31 -16.22
C TRP A 134 -39.05 -37.54 -17.26
N ASN A 135 -38.72 -38.79 -17.57
CA ASN A 135 -37.64 -39.10 -18.50
C ASN A 135 -38.00 -38.80 -19.97
N GLU A 136 -39.26 -38.96 -20.37
CA GLU A 136 -39.70 -38.63 -21.74
C GLU A 136 -39.69 -37.10 -21.98
N LEU A 137 -40.00 -36.31 -20.95
CA LEU A 137 -39.96 -34.84 -21.02
C LEU A 137 -38.52 -34.29 -21.10
N ILE A 138 -37.56 -34.98 -20.47
CA ILE A 138 -36.14 -34.60 -20.49
C ILE A 138 -35.51 -34.93 -21.85
N GLU A 139 -35.85 -36.07 -22.45
CA GLU A 139 -35.34 -36.44 -23.78
C GLU A 139 -35.81 -35.47 -24.89
N GLU A 140 -37.07 -35.01 -24.84
CA GLU A 140 -37.57 -34.07 -25.85
C GLU A 140 -36.95 -32.67 -25.69
N ALA A 141 -36.63 -32.25 -24.46
CA ALA A 141 -35.93 -31.00 -24.19
C ALA A 141 -34.47 -31.01 -24.68
N ASP A 142 -33.76 -32.13 -24.52
CA ASP A 142 -32.38 -32.30 -24.99
C ASP A 142 -32.29 -32.32 -26.52
N LYS A 143 -33.30 -32.87 -27.20
CA LYS A 143 -33.40 -32.87 -28.66
C LYS A 143 -33.52 -31.45 -29.24
N VAL A 144 -34.36 -30.61 -28.63
CA VAL A 144 -34.52 -29.19 -29.04
C VAL A 144 -33.24 -28.39 -28.80
N LEU A 145 -32.49 -28.71 -27.74
CA LEU A 145 -31.20 -28.09 -27.44
C LEU A 145 -30.10 -28.48 -28.45
N MET A 146 -30.11 -29.72 -28.94
CA MET A 146 -29.19 -30.15 -30.01
C MET A 146 -29.48 -29.45 -31.34
N GLU A 147 -30.74 -29.39 -31.76
CA GLU A 147 -31.12 -28.73 -33.03
C GLU A 147 -30.80 -27.23 -33.02
N SER A 148 -30.94 -26.56 -31.86
CA SER A 148 -30.59 -25.16 -31.69
C SER A 148 -29.08 -24.90 -31.77
N ARG A 149 -28.27 -25.87 -31.34
CA ARG A 149 -26.80 -25.77 -31.35
C ARG A 149 -26.21 -25.95 -32.74
N ASP A 150 -26.79 -26.83 -33.55
CA ASP A 150 -26.32 -27.06 -34.92
C ASP A 150 -26.60 -25.85 -35.81
N LEU A 151 -27.77 -25.22 -35.66
CA LEU A 151 -28.14 -23.99 -36.39
C LEU A 151 -27.17 -22.81 -36.11
N ILE A 152 -26.59 -22.76 -34.90
CA ILE A 152 -25.63 -21.71 -34.52
C ILE A 152 -24.26 -21.96 -35.17
N ASN A 153 -23.83 -23.21 -35.31
CA ASN A 153 -22.54 -23.54 -35.93
C ASN A 153 -22.58 -23.26 -37.44
N ASP A 154 -23.69 -23.54 -38.12
CA ASP A 154 -23.85 -23.25 -39.55
C ASP A 154 -23.75 -21.74 -39.84
N LEU A 155 -24.25 -20.88 -38.94
CA LEU A 155 -24.13 -19.42 -39.04
C LEU A 155 -22.70 -18.91 -38.85
N GLU A 156 -21.88 -19.59 -38.05
CA GLU A 156 -20.48 -19.20 -37.83
C GLU A 156 -19.61 -19.45 -39.07
N ASP A 157 -19.86 -20.56 -39.78
CA ASP A 157 -19.09 -20.94 -40.98
C ASP A 157 -19.40 -20.04 -42.19
N GLU A 158 -20.63 -19.56 -42.35
CA GLU A 158 -20.97 -18.62 -43.43
C GLU A 158 -20.38 -17.22 -43.22
N VAL A 159 -20.34 -16.73 -41.97
CA VAL A 159 -19.76 -15.41 -41.63
C VAL A 159 -18.25 -15.39 -41.85
N TYR A 160 -17.57 -16.52 -41.70
CA TYR A 160 -16.13 -16.64 -41.96
C TYR A 160 -15.81 -16.53 -43.45
N ASN A 161 -16.65 -17.08 -44.33
CA ASN A 161 -16.41 -17.14 -45.77
C ASN A 161 -16.66 -15.80 -46.51
N VAL A 162 -17.50 -14.92 -45.97
CA VAL A 162 -17.76 -13.58 -46.57
C VAL A 162 -16.57 -12.62 -46.39
N ARG A 163 -15.65 -12.91 -45.46
CA ARG A 163 -14.62 -11.94 -45.00
C ARG A 163 -13.30 -11.94 -45.79
N THR A 164 -13.07 -12.89 -46.71
CA THR A 164 -11.73 -13.19 -47.26
C THR A 164 -11.51 -12.92 -48.77
N SER A 165 -12.35 -12.15 -49.45
CA SER A 165 -12.14 -11.83 -50.89
C SER A 165 -11.35 -10.51 -51.17
N PRO A 166 -10.32 -10.50 -52.04
CA PRO A 166 -9.44 -9.33 -52.25
C PRO A 166 -9.80 -8.46 -53.47
N LYS A 167 -9.52 -7.14 -53.42
CA LYS A 167 -9.56 -6.20 -54.58
C LYS A 167 -8.38 -5.23 -54.63
N SER A 168 -7.99 -4.90 -55.87
CA SER A 168 -6.72 -4.37 -56.40
C SER A 168 -6.69 -2.87 -56.76
N ASP A 169 -5.48 -2.28 -56.68
CA ASP A 169 -4.81 -1.16 -57.42
C ASP A 169 -5.56 0.03 -58.06
N VAL A 170 -5.12 1.28 -57.77
CA VAL A 170 -4.91 2.43 -58.72
C VAL A 170 -3.91 3.49 -58.16
N LYS A 171 -3.04 4.07 -59.03
CA LYS A 171 -1.89 4.99 -58.82
C LYS A 171 -2.13 6.51 -59.05
N GLY A 172 -1.25 7.36 -58.45
CA GLY A 172 -0.69 8.66 -58.96
C GLY A 172 -1.32 9.98 -58.41
N SER A 173 -0.67 11.12 -58.12
CA SER A 173 0.71 11.67 -58.26
C SER A 173 0.85 13.04 -57.53
N ASN A 174 1.98 13.37 -56.87
CA ASN A 174 2.77 14.64 -57.00
C ASN A 174 3.90 14.78 -55.94
N LYS A 175 5.13 15.02 -56.42
CA LYS A 175 6.43 15.02 -55.71
C LYS A 175 6.94 16.45 -55.43
N LEU A 176 7.01 16.85 -54.16
CA LEU A 176 8.18 17.59 -53.59
C LEU A 176 8.12 17.83 -52.05
N SER A 177 7.02 17.47 -51.37
CA SER A 177 7.04 17.19 -49.92
C SER A 177 7.24 15.70 -49.63
N ASN A 178 7.52 14.92 -50.68
CA ASN A 178 7.43 13.48 -50.65
C ASN A 178 8.68 12.81 -50.13
N GLN A 179 9.85 13.43 -50.01
CA GLN A 179 11.00 12.66 -49.53
C GLN A 179 10.92 12.34 -48.03
N LYS A 180 10.41 13.27 -47.23
CA LYS A 180 10.17 13.07 -45.80
C LYS A 180 8.89 12.27 -45.53
N LEU A 181 7.86 12.47 -46.36
CA LEU A 181 6.59 11.74 -46.31
C LEU A 181 6.68 10.33 -46.95
N GLU A 182 7.61 10.08 -47.88
CA GLU A 182 7.95 8.75 -48.43
C GLU A 182 8.89 8.00 -47.48
N GLU A 183 9.70 8.70 -46.65
CA GLU A 183 10.42 8.06 -45.54
C GLU A 183 9.47 7.70 -44.39
N GLU A 184 8.51 8.57 -44.04
CA GLU A 184 7.44 8.27 -43.06
C GLU A 184 6.45 7.22 -43.58
N LYS A 185 6.04 7.28 -44.85
CA LYS A 185 5.24 6.21 -45.47
C LYS A 185 6.03 4.93 -45.69
N ARG A 186 7.35 4.97 -45.95
CA ARG A 186 8.18 3.75 -45.90
C ARG A 186 8.23 3.19 -44.51
N TYR A 187 8.26 4.04 -43.48
CA TYR A 187 8.24 3.63 -42.09
C TYR A 187 6.88 2.99 -41.73
N GLU A 188 5.76 3.57 -42.17
CA GLU A 188 4.41 3.03 -41.97
C GLU A 188 4.10 1.79 -42.83
N GLU A 189 4.46 1.75 -44.12
CA GLU A 189 4.30 0.55 -44.97
C GLU A 189 5.23 -0.59 -44.56
N PHE A 190 6.45 -0.29 -44.09
CA PHE A 190 7.35 -1.31 -43.51
C PHE A 190 6.78 -1.87 -42.19
N CYS A 191 6.12 -1.03 -41.38
CA CYS A 191 5.40 -1.48 -40.20
C CYS A 191 4.10 -2.24 -40.52
N GLU A 192 3.32 -1.85 -41.52
CA GLU A 192 2.04 -2.49 -41.87
C GLU A 192 2.19 -3.81 -42.64
N GLN A 193 3.26 -4.01 -43.42
CA GLN A 193 3.49 -5.29 -44.12
C GLN A 193 4.39 -6.28 -43.36
N LYS A 194 5.23 -5.84 -42.41
CA LYS A 194 6.19 -6.75 -41.75
C LYS A 194 6.38 -6.59 -40.24
N CYS A 195 5.78 -5.60 -39.57
CA CYS A 195 5.81 -5.52 -38.10
C CYS A 195 4.61 -6.21 -37.43
N THR A 196 4.29 -7.44 -37.83
CA THR A 196 3.68 -8.39 -36.87
C THR A 196 4.79 -9.08 -36.10
N PHE A 197 5.34 -8.40 -35.08
CA PHE A 197 5.96 -9.12 -33.96
C PHE A 197 4.85 -9.50 -32.97
N HIS A 198 4.01 -10.46 -33.38
CA HIS A 198 3.17 -11.20 -32.45
C HIS A 198 3.95 -12.43 -31.96
N LEU A 199 4.80 -12.22 -30.97
CA LEU A 199 5.02 -13.26 -29.97
C LEU A 199 3.86 -13.15 -28.99
N SER A 200 2.81 -13.94 -29.18
CA SER A 200 1.97 -14.24 -28.02
C SER A 200 2.86 -14.98 -27.00
N PRO A 201 2.67 -14.77 -25.70
CA PRO A 201 3.36 -15.54 -24.66
C PRO A 201 3.26 -17.05 -24.89
N ASP A 202 2.16 -17.49 -25.51
CA ASP A 202 1.90 -18.88 -25.88
C ASP A 202 2.72 -19.33 -27.09
N LYS A 203 2.90 -18.51 -28.14
CA LYS A 203 3.80 -18.83 -29.28
C LYS A 203 5.27 -18.84 -28.90
N GLY A 204 5.68 -18.02 -27.92
CA GLY A 204 7.01 -18.05 -27.33
C GLY A 204 7.24 -19.30 -26.48
N ARG A 205 6.23 -19.74 -25.70
CA ARG A 205 6.23 -21.03 -25.00
C ARG A 205 6.15 -22.22 -25.95
N ASP A 206 5.40 -22.12 -27.03
CA ASP A 206 5.29 -23.16 -28.05
C ASP A 206 6.60 -23.27 -28.82
N ALA A 207 7.26 -22.16 -29.16
CA ALA A 207 8.59 -22.17 -29.77
C ALA A 207 9.66 -22.72 -28.82
N LEU A 208 9.58 -22.44 -27.51
CA LEU A 208 10.45 -23.02 -26.47
C LEU A 208 10.18 -24.51 -26.25
N THR A 209 8.91 -24.92 -26.29
CA THR A 209 8.47 -26.32 -26.22
C THR A 209 8.87 -27.08 -27.48
N LEU A 210 8.81 -26.44 -28.67
CA LEU A 210 9.25 -26.99 -29.95
C LEU A 210 10.78 -27.05 -30.06
N LEU A 211 11.52 -26.08 -29.50
CA LEU A 211 12.98 -26.13 -29.37
C LEU A 211 13.42 -27.23 -28.39
N ALA A 212 12.74 -27.36 -27.25
CA ALA A 212 12.98 -28.42 -26.28
C ALA A 212 12.60 -29.80 -26.83
N ALA A 213 11.54 -29.89 -27.65
CA ALA A 213 11.13 -31.12 -28.34
C ALA A 213 12.09 -31.49 -29.49
N LYS A 214 12.56 -30.52 -30.29
CA LYS A 214 13.56 -30.74 -31.34
C LYS A 214 14.95 -31.09 -30.79
N GLN A 215 15.32 -30.53 -29.64
CA GLN A 215 16.53 -30.93 -28.90
C GLN A 215 16.41 -32.35 -28.32
N ARG A 216 15.20 -32.79 -27.94
CA ARG A 216 14.92 -34.18 -27.53
C ARG A 216 14.87 -35.16 -28.72
N GLU A 217 14.37 -34.76 -29.89
CA GLU A 217 14.41 -35.59 -31.11
C GLU A 217 15.85 -35.81 -31.62
N PHE A 218 16.72 -34.79 -31.53
CA PHE A 218 18.15 -34.93 -31.85
C PHE A 218 18.89 -35.89 -30.89
N ALA A 219 18.38 -36.07 -29.67
CA ALA A 219 18.92 -37.03 -28.69
C ALA A 219 18.38 -38.47 -28.88
N LEU A 220 17.35 -38.68 -29.70
CA LEU A 220 16.67 -39.97 -29.88
C LEU A 220 16.93 -40.67 -31.23
N HIS A 221 17.55 -40.01 -32.22
CA HIS A 221 17.95 -40.63 -33.49
C HIS A 221 19.46 -40.98 -33.59
N GLY A 222 20.01 -41.53 -32.51
CA GLY A 222 21.28 -42.24 -32.47
C GLY A 222 21.11 -43.69 -32.02
N THR A 223 20.44 -44.49 -32.85
CA THR A 223 20.56 -45.97 -33.01
C THR A 223 20.65 -46.88 -31.76
N SER A 224 19.52 -47.50 -31.43
CA SER A 224 19.25 -48.96 -31.39
C SER A 224 20.27 -49.98 -30.82
N ALA A 225 19.90 -50.57 -29.66
CA ALA A 225 19.93 -52.01 -29.23
C ALA A 225 21.26 -52.79 -29.06
N PRO A 226 21.31 -53.94 -28.33
CA PRO A 226 20.69 -54.37 -27.06
C PRO A 226 21.73 -54.91 -26.01
N SER A 227 21.33 -55.04 -24.74
CA SER A 227 22.06 -55.80 -23.68
C SER A 227 21.94 -57.33 -23.87
N PRO A 228 22.56 -58.24 -23.05
CA PRO A 228 23.61 -58.07 -22.01
C PRO A 228 24.78 -59.11 -22.11
N LEU A 229 25.90 -58.88 -21.39
CA LEU A 229 26.53 -59.82 -20.43
C LEU A 229 28.00 -59.47 -20.06
N LEU A 230 28.23 -59.52 -18.75
CA LEU A 230 29.44 -59.83 -17.94
C LEU A 230 30.88 -59.54 -18.43
N MET A 231 31.59 -58.86 -17.50
CA MET A 231 32.96 -59.12 -17.01
C MET A 231 34.18 -58.49 -17.70
N THR A 232 34.88 -57.71 -16.86
CA THR A 232 36.33 -57.72 -16.55
C THR A 232 37.37 -56.93 -17.39
N HIS A 233 38.13 -56.14 -16.61
CA HIS A 233 39.55 -55.78 -16.71
C HIS A 233 40.05 -54.69 -17.69
N SER A 234 40.57 -53.63 -17.06
CA SER A 234 41.96 -53.12 -17.14
C SER A 234 42.47 -52.45 -18.44
N SER A 235 42.79 -51.16 -18.25
CA SER A 235 44.02 -50.47 -18.69
C SER A 235 44.24 -50.08 -20.16
N THR A 236 44.77 -48.84 -20.27
CA THR A 236 45.72 -48.27 -21.26
C THR A 236 45.20 -47.66 -22.58
N ALA A 237 45.18 -46.31 -22.58
CA ALA A 237 45.61 -45.30 -23.58
C ALA A 237 45.72 -45.67 -25.08
N PRO A 238 45.41 -44.80 -26.07
CA PRO A 238 45.92 -43.41 -26.14
C PRO A 238 45.01 -42.35 -26.83
N SER A 239 45.45 -41.09 -26.73
CA SER A 239 44.95 -39.89 -27.39
C SER A 239 44.72 -40.01 -28.92
N ALA A 240 43.57 -39.50 -29.40
CA ALA A 240 43.29 -39.17 -30.80
C ALA A 240 42.82 -37.69 -30.90
N PRO A 241 43.03 -37.02 -32.05
CA PRO A 241 43.43 -35.62 -32.10
C PRO A 241 42.25 -34.66 -31.95
N VAL A 242 42.44 -33.61 -31.14
CA VAL A 242 41.57 -32.43 -31.12
C VAL A 242 41.62 -31.80 -32.52
N LYS A 243 40.53 -31.93 -33.27
CA LYS A 243 40.31 -31.16 -34.51
C LYS A 243 40.30 -29.68 -34.14
N TYR A 244 41.39 -28.98 -34.44
CA TYR A 244 41.43 -27.51 -34.45
C TYR A 244 40.34 -27.03 -35.42
N ILE A 245 39.26 -26.45 -34.88
CA ILE A 245 38.38 -25.59 -35.67
C ILE A 245 39.17 -24.29 -35.84
N ALA A 246 39.70 -24.07 -37.03
CA ALA A 246 40.36 -22.81 -37.38
C ALA A 246 39.41 -21.64 -37.06
N PRO A 247 39.89 -20.57 -36.41
CA PRO A 247 39.07 -19.39 -36.16
C PRO A 247 38.62 -18.83 -37.52
N LEU A 248 37.30 -18.72 -37.70
CA LEU A 248 36.73 -18.04 -38.86
C LEU A 248 37.33 -16.63 -38.95
N PRO A 249 37.70 -16.15 -40.15
CA PRO A 249 38.22 -14.80 -40.32
C PRO A 249 37.25 -13.78 -39.72
N PRO A 250 37.73 -12.66 -39.15
CA PRO A 250 36.89 -11.69 -38.46
C PRO A 250 35.79 -11.18 -39.40
N ILE A 251 34.57 -11.67 -39.17
CA ILE A 251 33.39 -11.24 -39.91
C ILE A 251 33.07 -9.82 -39.45
N ASN A 252 33.19 -8.85 -40.35
CA ASN A 252 33.03 -7.43 -40.04
C ASN A 252 31.53 -7.05 -40.00
N LEU A 253 30.81 -7.57 -39.01
CA LEU A 253 29.40 -7.25 -38.77
C LEU A 253 29.30 -5.96 -37.92
N ARG A 254 28.47 -5.02 -38.37
CA ARG A 254 28.15 -3.81 -37.59
C ARG A 254 27.27 -4.21 -36.41
N LYS A 255 27.49 -3.59 -35.25
CA LYS A 255 26.66 -3.82 -34.07
C LYS A 255 25.28 -3.18 -34.24
N PHE A 256 24.28 -3.79 -33.61
CA PHE A 256 22.89 -3.35 -33.64
C PHE A 256 22.45 -2.89 -32.25
N ASP A 257 22.04 -1.62 -32.16
CA ASP A 257 21.71 -0.92 -30.92
C ASP A 257 20.22 -0.94 -30.56
N GLY A 258 19.37 -1.38 -31.50
CA GLY A 258 17.90 -1.34 -31.38
C GLY A 258 17.21 -0.39 -32.34
N ASP A 259 17.95 0.37 -33.15
CA ASP A 259 17.36 1.25 -34.16
C ASP A 259 16.76 0.45 -35.33
N PRO A 260 15.41 0.41 -35.50
CA PRO A 260 14.76 -0.42 -36.52
C PRO A 260 15.23 -0.14 -37.95
N ARG A 261 15.74 1.07 -38.22
CA ARG A 261 16.27 1.45 -39.54
C ARG A 261 17.53 0.69 -39.93
N LYS A 262 18.27 0.18 -38.94
CA LYS A 262 19.48 -0.64 -39.13
C LYS A 262 19.18 -2.14 -39.13
N TRP A 263 17.94 -2.54 -38.83
CA TRP A 263 17.58 -3.95 -38.62
C TRP A 263 17.74 -4.77 -39.90
N ASN A 264 17.21 -4.33 -41.03
CA ASN A 264 17.29 -5.12 -42.27
C ASN A 264 18.74 -5.36 -42.72
N GLU A 265 19.63 -4.36 -42.59
CA GLU A 265 21.06 -4.50 -42.92
C GLU A 265 21.73 -5.49 -41.97
N PHE A 266 21.47 -5.35 -40.66
CA PHE A 266 21.98 -6.25 -39.64
C PHE A 266 21.47 -7.68 -39.81
N GLU A 267 20.15 -7.88 -39.88
CA GLU A 267 19.48 -9.17 -40.03
C GLU A 267 19.93 -9.87 -41.30
N THR A 268 19.93 -9.19 -42.45
CA THR A 268 20.35 -9.81 -43.71
C THR A 268 21.80 -10.27 -43.61
N THR A 269 22.70 -9.40 -43.14
CA THR A 269 24.13 -9.73 -43.03
C THR A 269 24.37 -10.84 -42.00
N PHE A 270 23.67 -10.81 -40.86
CA PHE A 270 23.76 -11.84 -39.83
C PHE A 270 23.19 -13.16 -40.35
N HIS A 271 22.05 -13.12 -41.04
CA HIS A 271 21.37 -14.30 -41.56
C HIS A 271 22.20 -14.99 -42.66
N THR A 272 22.73 -14.23 -43.61
CA THR A 272 23.53 -14.81 -44.71
C THR A 272 24.92 -15.26 -44.25
N THR A 273 25.54 -14.55 -43.30
CA THR A 273 26.95 -14.80 -42.94
C THR A 273 27.09 -15.79 -41.79
N LEU A 274 26.18 -15.72 -40.81
CA LEU A 274 26.23 -16.53 -39.61
C LEU A 274 25.09 -17.54 -39.56
N ASP A 275 23.83 -17.14 -39.69
CA ASP A 275 22.67 -18.00 -39.42
C ASP A 275 22.49 -19.14 -40.44
N GLN A 276 22.63 -18.85 -41.73
CA GLN A 276 22.55 -19.85 -42.81
C GLN A 276 23.83 -20.68 -42.95
N ASN A 277 24.93 -20.34 -42.26
CA ASN A 277 26.16 -21.11 -42.34
C ASN A 277 25.98 -22.47 -41.64
N PRO A 278 25.99 -23.59 -42.39
CA PRO A 278 25.71 -24.91 -41.81
C PRO A 278 26.88 -25.43 -40.95
N HIS A 279 28.06 -24.81 -41.06
CA HIS A 279 29.25 -25.19 -40.29
C HIS A 279 29.34 -24.50 -38.92
N ILE A 280 28.47 -23.53 -38.63
CA ILE A 280 28.42 -22.85 -37.34
C ILE A 280 27.25 -23.44 -36.54
N GLY A 281 27.54 -24.04 -35.38
CA GLY A 281 26.52 -24.59 -34.50
C GLY A 281 25.57 -23.51 -33.95
N VAL A 282 24.31 -23.87 -33.70
CA VAL A 282 23.24 -22.97 -33.24
C VAL A 282 23.64 -22.19 -31.97
N ALA A 283 24.30 -22.84 -31.01
CA ALA A 283 24.79 -22.18 -29.78
C ALA A 283 25.86 -21.12 -30.06
N VAL A 284 26.73 -21.36 -31.05
CA VAL A 284 27.78 -20.42 -31.45
C VAL A 284 27.19 -19.25 -32.24
N LYS A 285 26.19 -19.51 -33.11
CA LYS A 285 25.42 -18.45 -33.80
C LYS A 285 24.78 -17.50 -32.79
N PHE A 286 24.17 -18.06 -31.74
CA PHE A 286 23.56 -17.27 -30.67
C PHE A 286 24.59 -16.43 -29.89
N ALA A 287 25.76 -16.99 -29.58
CA ALA A 287 26.84 -16.24 -28.93
C ALA A 287 27.35 -15.08 -29.82
N TYR A 288 27.45 -15.29 -31.14
CA TYR A 288 27.76 -14.22 -32.07
C TYR A 288 26.67 -13.15 -32.10
N LEU A 289 25.39 -13.53 -32.13
CA LEU A 289 24.27 -12.58 -32.07
C LEU A 289 24.41 -11.66 -30.84
N MET A 290 24.59 -12.23 -29.65
CA MET A 290 24.78 -11.46 -28.41
C MET A 290 26.02 -10.55 -28.42
N GLY A 291 27.08 -10.94 -29.13
CA GLY A 291 28.30 -10.13 -29.30
C GLY A 291 28.13 -8.93 -30.24
N TYR A 292 27.18 -9.01 -31.18
CA TYR A 292 26.88 -7.95 -32.15
C TYR A 292 25.66 -7.11 -31.76
N LEU A 293 25.03 -7.34 -30.62
CA LEU A 293 23.99 -6.46 -30.07
C LEU A 293 24.57 -5.49 -29.05
N GLU A 294 24.04 -4.27 -28.99
CA GLU A 294 24.34 -3.26 -27.97
C GLU A 294 23.09 -2.45 -27.60
N GLY A 295 23.21 -1.55 -26.63
CA GLY A 295 22.11 -0.65 -26.24
C GLY A 295 20.82 -1.38 -25.84
N GLU A 296 19.67 -0.83 -26.26
CA GLU A 296 18.34 -1.36 -25.96
C GLU A 296 18.10 -2.73 -26.59
N ALA A 297 18.65 -3.02 -27.78
CA ALA A 297 18.50 -4.35 -28.39
C ALA A 297 19.16 -5.45 -27.56
N ARG A 298 20.35 -5.18 -27.03
CA ARG A 298 21.04 -6.13 -26.14
C ARG A 298 20.31 -6.26 -24.82
N GLU A 299 19.83 -5.16 -24.24
CA GLU A 299 19.05 -5.20 -23.01
C GLU A 299 17.74 -5.97 -23.19
N LEU A 300 17.02 -5.77 -24.30
CA LEU A 300 15.79 -6.52 -24.61
C LEU A 300 16.06 -8.02 -24.71
N LEU A 301 17.11 -8.42 -25.44
CA LEU A 301 17.48 -9.82 -25.56
C LEU A 301 18.06 -10.39 -24.26
N LEU A 302 18.74 -9.58 -23.43
CA LEU A 302 19.08 -9.96 -22.06
C LEU A 302 17.82 -10.19 -21.22
N HIS A 303 16.81 -9.33 -21.30
CA HIS A 303 15.53 -9.52 -20.58
C HIS A 303 14.76 -10.76 -21.05
N VAL A 304 14.76 -11.05 -22.36
CA VAL A 304 14.09 -12.22 -22.95
C VAL A 304 14.87 -13.52 -22.67
N THR A 305 16.20 -13.48 -22.65
CA THR A 305 17.07 -14.66 -22.37
C THR A 305 17.27 -14.89 -20.87
N ASN A 306 17.02 -13.87 -20.03
CA ASN A 306 16.91 -13.98 -18.58
C ASN A 306 15.62 -14.67 -18.11
N ALA A 307 14.82 -15.25 -19.02
CA ALA A 307 13.74 -16.16 -18.65
C ALA A 307 14.24 -17.43 -17.93
N LEU A 308 15.56 -17.71 -17.94
CA LEU A 308 16.18 -18.72 -17.10
C LEU A 308 17.16 -18.06 -16.11
N ARG A 309 16.64 -17.55 -14.99
CA ARG A 309 17.44 -16.90 -13.94
C ARG A 309 18.19 -17.96 -13.11
N LEU A 310 19.36 -18.39 -13.59
CA LEU A 310 20.22 -19.33 -12.85
C LEU A 310 20.92 -18.63 -11.68
N ARG A 311 20.51 -19.01 -10.46
CA ARG A 311 21.14 -18.58 -9.21
C ARG A 311 22.19 -19.61 -8.81
N TYR A 312 23.33 -19.15 -8.33
CA TYR A 312 24.38 -20.02 -7.82
C TYR A 312 25.08 -19.37 -6.62
N SER A 313 25.51 -20.21 -5.68
CA SER A 313 26.08 -19.76 -4.41
C SER A 313 27.47 -20.34 -4.20
N LEU A 314 28.38 -19.53 -3.68
CA LEU A 314 29.75 -19.97 -3.37
C LEU A 314 29.74 -20.91 -2.17
N ILE A 315 30.39 -22.07 -2.31
CA ILE A 315 30.58 -23.02 -1.22
C ILE A 315 31.93 -22.71 -0.55
N PRO A 316 31.98 -22.56 0.80
CA PRO A 316 33.22 -22.26 1.50
C PRO A 316 34.20 -23.45 1.55
N HIS A 317 33.77 -24.66 1.18
CA HIS A 317 34.55 -25.90 1.16
C HIS A 317 34.84 -26.36 -0.28
N GLU A 318 35.79 -27.28 -0.45
CA GLU A 318 36.01 -27.95 -1.75
C GLU A 318 35.12 -29.20 -1.84
N LEU A 319 34.31 -29.28 -2.90
CA LEU A 319 33.51 -30.47 -3.21
C LEU A 319 34.43 -31.55 -3.78
N ILE A 320 34.34 -32.76 -3.21
CA ILE A 320 34.97 -33.95 -3.77
C ILE A 320 33.94 -34.58 -4.72
N ALA A 321 34.24 -34.53 -6.00
CA ALA A 321 33.44 -35.10 -7.08
C ALA A 321 34.29 -36.18 -7.75
N LYS A 322 33.71 -37.35 -8.02
CA LYS A 322 34.39 -38.43 -8.76
C LYS A 322 34.79 -37.96 -10.14
N ASP A 323 33.86 -37.28 -10.80
CA ASP A 323 34.02 -36.81 -12.17
C ASP A 323 34.13 -35.29 -12.21
N ARG A 324 35.24 -34.81 -12.79
CA ARG A 324 35.54 -33.40 -12.99
C ARG A 324 35.75 -33.14 -14.47
N ASP A 325 34.68 -32.74 -15.14
CA ASP A 325 34.72 -32.45 -16.56
C ASP A 325 35.16 -31.02 -16.82
N SER A 326 36.41 -30.83 -17.22
CA SER A 326 36.92 -29.52 -17.65
C SER A 326 36.28 -29.10 -18.97
N LYS A 327 35.53 -28.01 -18.96
CA LYS A 327 34.84 -27.44 -20.14
C LYS A 327 35.59 -26.27 -20.78
N GLY A 328 36.86 -26.11 -20.43
CA GLY A 328 37.75 -25.08 -20.97
C GLY A 328 37.48 -23.68 -20.42
N VAL A 329 38.04 -22.68 -21.10
CA VAL A 329 37.91 -21.26 -20.72
C VAL A 329 36.51 -20.75 -21.01
N VAL A 330 35.89 -20.11 -20.02
CA VAL A 330 34.58 -19.46 -20.09
C VAL A 330 34.70 -17.96 -19.79
N ALA A 331 33.74 -17.18 -20.29
CA ALA A 331 33.73 -15.72 -20.14
C ALA A 331 33.47 -15.24 -18.69
N GLY A 332 33.06 -16.12 -17.78
CA GLY A 332 32.83 -15.80 -16.37
C GLY A 332 31.95 -16.83 -15.64
N LYS A 333 31.64 -16.55 -14.37
CA LYS A 333 30.88 -17.45 -13.49
C LYS A 333 29.53 -17.87 -14.05
N HIS A 334 28.77 -16.91 -14.57
CA HIS A 334 27.45 -17.17 -15.11
C HIS A 334 27.49 -18.10 -16.33
N ALA A 335 28.51 -17.98 -17.18
CA ALA A 335 28.69 -18.88 -18.32
C ALA A 335 29.02 -20.33 -17.88
N CYS A 336 29.75 -20.50 -16.77
CA CYS A 336 30.00 -21.82 -16.20
C CYS A 336 28.75 -22.41 -15.56
N ALA A 337 27.98 -21.59 -14.84
CA ALA A 337 26.69 -21.99 -14.26
C ALA A 337 25.69 -22.44 -15.32
N LEU A 338 25.61 -21.72 -16.45
CA LEU A 338 24.74 -22.10 -17.56
C LEU A 338 25.14 -23.43 -18.18
N LYS A 339 26.46 -23.68 -18.34
CA LYS A 339 26.96 -24.99 -18.78
C LYS A 339 26.63 -26.10 -17.79
N ALA A 340 26.79 -25.85 -16.49
CA ALA A 340 26.42 -26.81 -15.44
C ALA A 340 24.95 -27.19 -15.53
N PHE A 341 24.07 -26.20 -15.63
CA PHE A 341 22.63 -26.42 -15.77
C PHE A 341 22.25 -27.18 -17.04
N GLN A 342 22.87 -26.82 -18.19
CA GLN A 342 22.61 -27.48 -19.48
C GLN A 342 23.05 -28.94 -19.51
N GLU A 343 24.02 -29.33 -18.68
CA GLU A 343 24.53 -30.69 -18.58
C GLU A 343 23.97 -31.46 -17.36
N ASP A 344 22.85 -30.98 -16.78
CA ASP A 344 22.20 -31.56 -15.61
C ASP A 344 23.16 -31.73 -14.41
N LYS A 345 24.12 -30.81 -14.24
CA LYS A 345 25.06 -30.77 -13.10
C LYS A 345 24.65 -29.72 -12.09
N ILE A 346 24.67 -30.08 -10.81
CA ILE A 346 24.23 -29.19 -9.72
C ILE A 346 25.35 -28.29 -9.17
N ALA A 347 26.62 -28.56 -9.49
CA ALA A 347 27.76 -27.76 -9.04
C ALA A 347 28.84 -27.57 -10.11
N PHE A 348 29.62 -26.49 -9.98
CA PHE A 348 30.75 -26.21 -10.84
C PHE A 348 31.88 -25.47 -10.11
N ASP A 349 33.09 -25.60 -10.62
CA ASP A 349 34.30 -24.92 -10.17
C ASP A 349 34.79 -23.90 -11.21
N ILE A 350 35.43 -22.84 -10.72
CA ILE A 350 36.24 -21.95 -11.56
C ILE A 350 37.68 -21.93 -11.09
N GLU A 351 38.57 -22.32 -11.99
CA GLU A 351 40.01 -22.29 -11.77
C GLU A 351 40.64 -21.07 -12.46
N ASN A 352 41.52 -20.36 -11.74
CA ASN A 352 42.28 -19.20 -12.23
C ASN A 352 41.43 -18.07 -12.86
N GLY A 353 40.15 -17.99 -12.47
CA GLY A 353 39.22 -16.94 -12.91
C GLY A 353 38.60 -17.16 -14.30
N GLN A 354 38.95 -18.24 -15.00
CA GLN A 354 38.54 -18.42 -16.40
C GLN A 354 38.22 -19.87 -16.80
N THR A 355 38.77 -20.91 -16.15
CA THR A 355 38.50 -22.30 -16.56
C THR A 355 37.31 -22.88 -15.79
N CYS A 356 36.31 -23.36 -16.52
CA CYS A 356 35.10 -23.97 -15.97
C CYS A 356 35.26 -25.49 -15.83
N VAL A 357 34.98 -26.03 -14.66
CA VAL A 357 34.96 -27.48 -14.40
C VAL A 357 33.59 -27.84 -13.84
N LEU A 358 32.87 -28.74 -14.50
CA LEU A 358 31.58 -29.22 -13.99
C LEU A 358 31.82 -30.39 -13.03
N LEU A 359 31.08 -30.39 -11.93
CA LEU A 359 31.23 -31.39 -10.88
C LEU A 359 30.04 -32.34 -10.91
N ASP A 360 30.32 -33.63 -10.85
CA ASP A 360 29.28 -34.66 -10.69
C ASP A 360 29.70 -35.77 -9.74
N ASP A 361 28.74 -36.57 -9.28
CA ASP A 361 28.96 -37.75 -8.43
C ASP A 361 29.78 -37.41 -7.16
N PHE A 362 29.17 -36.60 -6.30
CA PHE A 362 29.80 -36.10 -5.07
C PHE A 362 30.09 -37.23 -4.09
N GLU A 363 31.29 -37.22 -3.51
CA GLU A 363 31.71 -38.18 -2.49
C GLU A 363 31.78 -37.56 -1.10
N GLY A 364 31.92 -36.24 -1.02
CA GLY A 364 32.01 -35.52 0.24
C GLY A 364 32.60 -34.12 0.11
N PHE A 365 33.00 -33.57 1.25
CA PHE A 365 33.57 -32.24 1.37
C PHE A 365 34.97 -32.33 1.97
N LYS A 366 35.85 -31.40 1.61
CA LYS A 366 37.12 -31.21 2.30
C LYS A 366 37.40 -29.74 2.55
N GLU A 367 38.19 -29.48 3.59
CA GLU A 367 38.64 -28.15 3.93
C GLU A 367 39.40 -27.51 2.76
N LYS A 368 39.12 -26.24 2.50
CA LYS A 368 39.57 -25.55 1.31
C LYS A 368 41.07 -25.25 1.37
N THR A 369 41.86 -26.02 0.63
CA THR A 369 43.33 -25.87 0.59
C THR A 369 43.85 -25.16 -0.67
N GLY A 370 42.98 -24.87 -1.65
CA GLY A 370 43.36 -24.29 -2.96
C GLY A 370 42.61 -23.01 -3.38
N LYS A 371 43.06 -22.38 -4.47
CA LYS A 371 42.44 -21.18 -5.07
C LYS A 371 41.10 -21.44 -5.78
N ARG A 372 40.64 -22.69 -5.82
CA ARG A 372 39.40 -23.11 -6.49
C ARG A 372 38.19 -22.57 -5.74
N LYS A 373 37.16 -22.18 -6.48
CA LYS A 373 35.89 -21.73 -5.92
C LYS A 373 34.79 -22.60 -6.50
N ALA A 374 34.20 -23.42 -5.65
CA ALA A 374 33.06 -24.28 -5.96
C ALA A 374 31.77 -23.50 -5.77
N TYR A 375 30.84 -23.68 -6.69
CA TYR A 375 29.53 -23.04 -6.69
C TYR A 375 28.44 -24.10 -6.84
N LEU A 376 27.36 -23.98 -6.05
CA LEU A 376 26.16 -24.82 -6.16
C LEU A 376 25.04 -24.03 -6.86
N LEU A 377 24.31 -24.65 -7.78
CA LEU A 377 23.09 -24.07 -8.36
C LEU A 377 21.97 -24.04 -7.30
N GLY A 378 21.23 -22.93 -7.21
CA GLY A 378 20.20 -22.71 -6.18
C GLY A 378 18.78 -22.62 -6.75
N SER A 379 17.78 -23.11 -5.98
CA SER A 379 16.38 -23.21 -6.39
C SER A 379 15.41 -22.12 -5.86
N SER A 380 15.80 -21.21 -4.95
CA SER A 380 14.81 -20.35 -4.25
C SER A 380 14.64 -18.92 -4.83
N THR A 381 13.43 -18.36 -4.65
CA THR A 381 12.95 -17.01 -5.05
C THR A 381 13.30 -15.86 -4.07
N HIS A 382 14.17 -16.04 -3.08
CA HIS A 382 14.48 -14.98 -2.10
C HIS A 382 15.32 -13.80 -2.67
N ASN A 383 15.18 -12.60 -2.09
CA ASN A 383 15.74 -11.32 -2.55
C ASN A 383 17.25 -11.33 -2.84
N ASP A 384 17.66 -10.60 -3.88
CA ASP A 384 19.02 -10.59 -4.46
C ASP A 384 20.12 -9.93 -3.59
N GLU A 385 19.86 -9.59 -2.33
CA GLU A 385 20.80 -8.82 -1.49
C GLU A 385 21.83 -9.68 -0.73
N GLY A 386 21.90 -11.00 -0.95
CA GLY A 386 22.75 -11.92 -0.17
C GLY A 386 23.85 -12.69 -0.92
N CYS A 387 24.08 -12.45 -2.22
CA CYS A 387 24.87 -13.39 -3.03
C CYS A 387 26.41 -13.25 -2.97
N ASP A 388 26.97 -12.39 -2.10
CA ASP A 388 28.43 -12.23 -1.98
C ASP A 388 28.96 -12.26 -0.52
N SER A 389 28.10 -12.51 0.49
CA SER A 389 28.54 -12.61 1.89
C SER A 389 28.70 -14.07 2.34
N THR A 390 29.91 -14.44 2.76
CA THR A 390 30.33 -15.79 3.17
C THR A 390 29.79 -16.27 4.54
N SER A 391 28.79 -15.62 5.12
CA SER A 391 28.30 -15.96 6.47
C SER A 391 26.95 -16.66 6.41
N ASN A 392 26.95 -17.96 6.75
CA ASN A 392 25.83 -18.89 6.93
C ASN A 392 25.31 -19.58 5.66
N PHE A 393 26.17 -20.39 5.02
CA PHE A 393 25.81 -21.27 3.91
C PHE A 393 25.54 -22.71 4.42
N ASP A 394 24.27 -23.14 4.41
CA ASP A 394 23.84 -24.48 4.85
C ASP A 394 23.45 -25.32 3.63
N VAL A 395 24.35 -26.20 3.20
CA VAL A 395 24.17 -27.07 2.01
C VAL A 395 22.98 -28.01 2.22
N GLY A 396 22.78 -28.50 3.45
CA GLY A 396 21.69 -29.38 3.83
C GLY A 396 20.33 -28.73 3.61
N LYS A 397 20.13 -27.47 4.03
CA LYS A 397 18.87 -26.72 3.84
C LYS A 397 18.57 -26.36 2.40
N ILE A 398 19.59 -26.11 1.58
CA ILE A 398 19.39 -25.83 0.15
C ILE A 398 18.99 -27.11 -0.59
N ALA A 399 19.58 -28.25 -0.20
CA ALA A 399 19.29 -29.54 -0.79
C ALA A 399 17.99 -30.21 -0.25
N SER A 400 17.41 -29.72 0.85
CA SER A 400 16.24 -30.32 1.51
C SER A 400 14.88 -29.65 1.23
N LYS A 401 14.85 -28.50 0.54
CA LYS A 401 13.60 -27.79 0.21
C LYS A 401 13.02 -28.24 -1.13
N ASP A 402 11.74 -27.93 -1.34
CA ASP A 402 11.04 -28.08 -2.63
C ASP A 402 11.94 -27.57 -3.77
N CYS A 403 12.29 -28.50 -4.66
CA CYS A 403 13.24 -28.25 -5.72
C CYS A 403 12.47 -27.85 -6.98
N ASP A 404 12.54 -26.57 -7.33
CA ASP A 404 11.89 -26.01 -8.53
C ASP A 404 12.74 -26.18 -9.81
N MET A 405 13.76 -27.06 -9.78
CA MET A 405 14.58 -27.40 -10.95
C MET A 405 14.00 -28.60 -11.70
N ASN A 406 14.63 -29.03 -12.80
CA ASN A 406 14.22 -30.26 -13.46
C ASN A 406 14.40 -31.47 -12.51
N GLU A 407 13.58 -32.51 -12.68
CA GLU A 407 13.53 -33.65 -11.77
C GLU A 407 14.89 -34.35 -11.59
N LYS A 408 15.73 -34.37 -12.64
CA LYS A 408 17.09 -34.95 -12.60
C LYS A 408 18.05 -34.14 -11.72
N LEU A 409 18.01 -32.82 -11.82
CA LEU A 409 18.78 -31.92 -10.96
C LEU A 409 18.28 -32.01 -9.52
N CYS A 410 16.97 -32.16 -9.33
CA CYS A 410 16.38 -32.37 -8.02
C CYS A 410 16.78 -33.70 -7.39
N GLU A 411 16.87 -34.77 -8.19
CA GLU A 411 17.39 -36.07 -7.76
C GLU A 411 18.85 -35.95 -7.31
N LYS A 412 19.71 -35.30 -8.09
CA LYS A 412 21.11 -35.03 -7.70
C LYS A 412 21.23 -34.15 -6.46
N MET A 413 20.33 -33.16 -6.28
CA MET A 413 20.28 -32.37 -5.04
C MET A 413 19.88 -33.24 -3.85
N ARG A 414 18.91 -34.15 -4.00
CA ARG A 414 18.53 -35.11 -2.96
C ARG A 414 19.66 -36.10 -2.65
N GLU A 415 20.42 -36.52 -3.65
CA GLU A 415 21.62 -37.34 -3.45
C GLU A 415 22.67 -36.58 -2.63
N LEU A 416 22.96 -35.33 -2.99
CA LEU A 416 23.86 -34.47 -2.21
C LEU A 416 23.35 -34.27 -0.77
N HIS A 417 22.03 -34.11 -0.58
CA HIS A 417 21.41 -34.07 0.74
C HIS A 417 21.65 -35.36 1.52
N THR A 418 21.45 -36.51 0.87
CA THR A 418 21.65 -37.83 1.46
C THR A 418 23.11 -38.05 1.85
N ILE A 419 24.06 -37.56 1.06
CA ILE A 419 25.49 -37.60 1.37
C ILE A 419 25.78 -36.76 2.62
N CYS A 420 25.25 -35.53 2.71
CA CYS A 420 25.40 -34.71 3.93
C CYS A 420 24.77 -35.40 5.16
N GLN A 421 23.67 -36.13 5.02
CA GLN A 421 23.06 -36.88 6.13
C GLN A 421 23.88 -38.10 6.57
N LYS A 422 24.56 -38.78 5.64
CA LYS A 422 25.26 -40.04 5.90
C LYS A 422 26.63 -39.85 6.56
N ILE A 423 27.33 -38.76 6.26
CA ILE A 423 28.74 -38.61 6.68
C ILE A 423 28.85 -38.19 8.16
N ASP A 424 27.76 -37.77 8.82
CA ASP A 424 27.77 -37.20 10.19
C ASP A 424 28.90 -36.17 10.35
N ASP A 425 29.19 -35.46 9.26
CA ASP A 425 30.30 -34.52 9.18
C ASP A 425 29.87 -33.24 9.90
N PRO A 426 30.57 -32.85 11.00
CA PRO A 426 30.25 -31.64 11.75
C PRO A 426 30.35 -30.35 10.90
N ASP A 427 30.90 -30.42 9.69
CA ASP A 427 30.94 -29.31 8.74
C ASP A 427 29.75 -29.28 7.75
N CYS A 428 28.88 -30.32 7.67
CA CYS A 428 27.60 -30.26 6.94
C CYS A 428 26.45 -29.65 7.77
N ILE A 429 26.47 -29.70 9.13
CA ILE A 429 25.42 -29.13 10.00
C ILE A 429 26.04 -28.56 11.30
N MET A 430 25.67 -27.33 11.66
CA MET A 430 26.13 -26.63 12.87
C MET A 430 26.17 -27.49 14.15
N LYS A 431 27.17 -27.23 15.00
CA LYS A 431 27.31 -27.74 16.37
C LYS A 431 26.03 -27.56 17.20
N CYS A 432 25.34 -28.64 17.57
CA CYS A 432 24.29 -28.61 18.60
C CYS A 432 24.90 -28.63 20.02
N PRO A 433 24.52 -27.71 20.92
CA PRO A 433 24.80 -27.82 22.35
C PRO A 433 24.16 -29.10 22.95
N VAL A 434 24.85 -29.75 23.88
CA VAL A 434 24.44 -31.03 24.50
C VAL A 434 23.03 -30.96 25.13
N GLU A 435 22.63 -29.77 25.56
CA GLU A 435 21.38 -29.49 26.26
C GLU A 435 20.16 -29.41 25.33
N SER A 436 20.39 -29.34 24.01
CA SER A 436 19.36 -29.22 22.97
C SER A 436 19.08 -30.55 22.25
N ARG A 437 19.73 -31.65 22.67
CA ARG A 437 19.58 -32.99 22.06
C ARG A 437 18.48 -33.79 22.76
N GLY A 438 17.41 -34.08 22.04
CA GLY A 438 16.42 -35.09 22.39
C GLY A 438 16.63 -36.38 21.61
N LYS A 439 16.30 -37.53 22.22
CA LYS A 439 16.17 -38.80 21.50
C LYS A 439 14.70 -39.18 21.47
N TYR A 440 14.20 -39.55 20.30
CA TYR A 440 12.89 -40.18 20.17
C TYR A 440 12.87 -41.50 20.95
N SER A 441 11.68 -41.96 21.33
CA SER A 441 11.45 -43.32 21.82
C SER A 441 11.91 -44.41 20.81
N ASN A 442 12.01 -44.10 19.52
CA ASN A 442 12.55 -44.97 18.48
C ASN A 442 14.09 -44.86 18.26
N GLY A 443 14.79 -44.03 19.03
CA GLY A 443 16.25 -43.90 18.98
C GLY A 443 16.83 -42.86 18.00
N THR A 444 16.01 -42.21 17.17
CA THR A 444 16.48 -41.08 16.35
C THR A 444 16.82 -39.87 17.23
N SER A 445 17.77 -39.02 16.81
CA SER A 445 18.17 -37.81 17.55
C SER A 445 17.63 -36.55 16.88
N PHE A 446 17.10 -35.63 17.68
CA PHE A 446 16.56 -34.35 17.22
C PHE A 446 17.23 -33.18 17.96
N CYS A 447 17.58 -32.11 17.24
CA CYS A 447 18.14 -30.90 17.85
C CYS A 447 17.11 -29.77 17.83
N CYS A 448 16.83 -29.21 19.01
CA CYS A 448 16.11 -27.94 19.09
C CYS A 448 17.02 -26.76 18.71
N PRO A 449 16.48 -25.71 18.06
CA PRO A 449 17.22 -24.47 17.81
C PRO A 449 17.77 -23.87 19.10
N ASP A 450 18.90 -23.13 19.01
CA ASP A 450 19.55 -22.52 20.17
C ASP A 450 18.56 -21.74 21.07
N GLY A 451 18.65 -21.99 22.38
CA GLY A 451 17.77 -21.39 23.39
C GLY A 451 16.46 -22.15 23.65
N LYS A 452 16.19 -23.24 22.93
CA LYS A 452 15.03 -24.11 23.14
C LYS A 452 15.43 -25.48 23.69
N ILE A 453 14.60 -26.02 24.57
CA ILE A 453 14.73 -27.36 25.14
C ILE A 453 13.75 -28.32 24.46
N PHE A 454 14.17 -29.57 24.33
CA PHE A 454 13.35 -30.64 23.79
C PHE A 454 12.25 -31.04 24.77
N GLY A 455 11.02 -31.18 24.27
CA GLY A 455 9.90 -31.83 24.93
C GLY A 455 9.23 -32.83 24.01
N GLU A 456 8.61 -33.86 24.59
CA GLU A 456 7.82 -34.87 23.86
C GLU A 456 6.37 -34.77 24.34
N THR A 457 5.41 -34.63 23.42
CA THR A 457 3.98 -34.67 23.73
C THR A 457 3.28 -35.43 22.61
N ASP A 458 2.54 -36.47 22.96
CA ASP A 458 1.86 -37.39 22.03
C ASP A 458 2.80 -38.03 20.98
N GLY A 459 4.07 -38.28 21.34
CA GLY A 459 5.07 -38.90 20.47
C GLY A 459 5.63 -37.98 19.38
N LEU A 460 5.26 -36.70 19.36
CA LEU A 460 5.81 -35.69 18.46
C LEU A 460 6.87 -34.83 19.19
N PRO A 461 8.00 -34.53 18.53
CA PRO A 461 9.04 -33.68 19.09
C PRO A 461 8.55 -32.23 19.11
N THR A 462 8.70 -31.56 20.24
CA THR A 462 8.34 -30.16 20.42
C THR A 462 9.54 -29.40 20.98
N CYS A 463 9.72 -28.14 20.53
CA CYS A 463 10.82 -27.31 21.01
C CYS A 463 10.29 -26.05 21.68
N CYS A 464 10.35 -26.03 23.01
CA CYS A 464 9.95 -24.87 23.80
C CYS A 464 11.17 -24.10 24.32
N PRO A 465 11.10 -22.76 24.43
CA PRO A 465 12.14 -21.99 25.11
C PRO A 465 12.42 -22.54 26.51
N ARG A 466 13.67 -22.42 26.97
CA ARG A 466 14.07 -22.90 28.30
C ARG A 466 13.17 -22.29 29.39
N GLY A 467 12.59 -23.13 30.24
CA GLY A 467 11.64 -22.70 31.30
C GLY A 467 10.16 -22.68 30.87
N GLN A 468 9.85 -23.10 29.65
CA GLN A 468 8.48 -23.26 29.16
C GLN A 468 8.11 -24.74 28.95
N THR A 469 6.82 -25.04 28.98
CA THR A 469 6.23 -26.36 28.72
C THR A 469 5.32 -26.28 27.51
N PHE A 470 5.31 -27.32 26.68
CA PHE A 470 4.39 -27.40 25.55
C PHE A 470 2.93 -27.52 26.02
N GLN A 471 2.00 -26.98 25.24
CA GLN A 471 0.56 -27.12 25.49
C GLN A 471 -0.18 -27.76 24.32
N LYS A 472 -0.10 -27.14 23.14
CA LYS A 472 -0.78 -27.62 21.93
C LYS A 472 -0.05 -27.15 20.69
N LYS A 473 -0.33 -27.79 19.55
CA LYS A 473 0.10 -27.33 18.23
C LYS A 473 -1.07 -26.61 17.56
N GLU A 474 -0.84 -25.42 17.00
CA GLU A 474 -1.86 -24.64 16.29
C GLU A 474 -1.20 -23.94 15.10
N ASP A 475 -1.72 -24.14 13.89
CA ASP A 475 -1.11 -23.70 12.60
C ASP A 475 0.38 -24.10 12.45
N ASP A 476 0.72 -25.36 12.71
CA ASP A 476 2.09 -25.89 12.68
C ASP A 476 3.10 -25.22 13.63
N ARG A 477 2.62 -24.41 14.58
CA ARG A 477 3.47 -23.79 15.62
C ARG A 477 3.26 -24.47 16.97
N ASP A 478 4.37 -24.73 17.66
CA ASP A 478 4.37 -25.23 19.02
C ASP A 478 3.97 -24.11 19.99
N MET A 479 2.79 -24.23 20.62
CA MET A 479 2.33 -23.28 21.63
C MET A 479 2.92 -23.67 22.98
N CYS A 480 3.94 -22.93 23.40
CA CYS A 480 4.63 -23.11 24.67
C CYS A 480 4.15 -22.10 25.72
N ARG A 481 4.11 -22.53 26.98
CA ARG A 481 3.73 -21.70 28.12
C ARG A 481 4.82 -21.68 29.20
N PRO A 482 5.06 -20.55 29.89
CA PRO A 482 5.80 -20.54 31.15
C PRO A 482 5.19 -21.47 32.20
N LYS A 483 6.04 -22.00 33.09
CA LYS A 483 5.60 -22.72 34.29
C LYS A 483 4.64 -21.81 35.09
N ASP A 484 3.53 -22.36 35.58
CA ASP A 484 2.49 -21.66 36.38
C ASP A 484 1.55 -20.67 35.62
N THR A 485 1.48 -20.77 34.29
CA THR A 485 0.48 -20.05 33.47
C THR A 485 -0.38 -21.02 32.68
N GLU A 486 -1.50 -20.60 32.10
CA GLU A 486 -2.37 -21.37 31.20
C GLU A 486 -2.46 -20.65 29.87
N LEU A 487 -2.40 -21.39 28.76
CA LEU A 487 -2.63 -20.83 27.44
C LEU A 487 -4.12 -20.47 27.32
N LYS A 488 -4.44 -19.18 27.28
CA LYS A 488 -5.83 -18.69 27.25
C LYS A 488 -6.25 -18.15 25.88
N GLY A 489 -5.30 -17.87 24.97
CA GLY A 489 -5.60 -17.48 23.60
C GLY A 489 -4.35 -17.22 22.75
N VAL A 490 -4.56 -16.64 21.56
CA VAL A 490 -3.50 -16.27 20.62
C VAL A 490 -3.72 -14.82 20.17
N PHE A 491 -2.66 -14.01 20.21
CA PHE A 491 -2.68 -12.63 19.73
C PHE A 491 -1.51 -12.41 18.78
N ASP A 492 -1.80 -11.93 17.56
CA ASP A 492 -0.81 -11.74 16.49
C ASP A 492 0.07 -12.98 16.23
N GLY A 493 -0.57 -14.16 16.24
CA GLY A 493 0.10 -15.44 16.04
C GLY A 493 1.02 -15.89 17.18
N LYS A 494 1.00 -15.22 18.34
CA LYS A 494 1.76 -15.59 19.55
C LYS A 494 0.83 -16.10 20.66
N PRO A 495 1.23 -17.15 21.40
CA PRO A 495 0.45 -17.67 22.52
C PRO A 495 0.36 -16.63 23.65
N VAL A 496 -0.85 -16.40 24.17
CA VAL A 496 -1.09 -15.58 25.37
C VAL A 496 -1.32 -16.51 26.54
N CYS A 497 -0.35 -16.52 27.47
CA CYS A 497 -0.37 -17.35 28.66
C CYS A 497 -0.69 -16.49 29.88
N CYS A 498 -1.80 -16.80 30.56
CA CYS A 498 -2.26 -16.06 31.75
C CYS A 498 -2.14 -16.95 32.99
N PRO A 499 -1.84 -16.41 34.18
CA PRO A 499 -2.06 -17.15 35.43
C PRO A 499 -3.49 -17.70 35.51
N SER A 500 -3.71 -18.85 36.16
CA SER A 500 -5.03 -19.51 36.22
C SER A 500 -6.16 -18.62 36.77
N SER A 501 -5.84 -17.60 37.58
CA SER A 501 -6.78 -16.61 38.12
C SER A 501 -7.10 -15.45 37.17
N MET A 502 -6.47 -15.38 35.99
CA MET A 502 -6.64 -14.30 35.02
C MET A 502 -7.25 -14.81 33.71
N ALA A 503 -8.16 -14.02 33.16
CA ALA A 503 -8.76 -14.20 31.85
C ALA A 503 -7.95 -13.46 30.78
N HIS A 504 -7.83 -14.07 29.60
CA HIS A 504 -7.27 -13.42 28.42
C HIS A 504 -8.29 -12.48 27.80
N ILE A 505 -7.83 -11.32 27.35
CA ILE A 505 -8.67 -10.33 26.69
C ILE A 505 -8.53 -10.50 25.18
N SER A 506 -9.63 -10.92 24.55
CA SER A 506 -9.68 -11.14 23.11
C SER A 506 -9.19 -9.91 22.34
N GLY A 507 -8.30 -10.14 21.36
CA GLY A 507 -7.71 -9.06 20.57
C GLY A 507 -6.57 -8.28 21.26
N THR A 508 -6.04 -8.76 22.39
CA THR A 508 -4.84 -8.17 23.02
C THR A 508 -3.86 -9.24 23.51
N SER A 509 -2.64 -8.85 23.90
CA SER A 509 -1.68 -9.73 24.58
C SER A 509 -1.83 -9.72 26.12
N GLN A 510 -2.88 -9.09 26.66
CA GLN A 510 -3.01 -8.81 28.09
C GLN A 510 -3.96 -9.79 28.80
N CYS A 511 -3.72 -9.99 30.09
CA CYS A 511 -4.53 -10.79 30.99
C CYS A 511 -5.09 -9.90 32.11
N CYS A 512 -6.36 -10.07 32.46
CA CYS A 512 -6.97 -9.39 33.61
C CYS A 512 -7.59 -10.40 34.57
N PRO A 513 -7.70 -10.09 35.87
CA PRO A 513 -8.56 -10.85 36.78
C PRO A 513 -9.97 -11.00 36.17
N GLY A 514 -10.64 -12.14 36.38
CA GLY A 514 -11.87 -12.48 35.65
C GLY A 514 -13.03 -11.47 35.78
N SER A 515 -13.09 -10.70 36.86
CA SER A 515 -14.07 -9.63 37.10
C SER A 515 -13.67 -8.27 36.49
N CYS A 516 -12.50 -8.19 35.87
CA CYS A 516 -11.91 -6.95 35.36
C CYS A 516 -11.77 -6.95 33.83
N THR A 517 -11.97 -5.79 33.23
CA THR A 517 -11.77 -5.50 31.81
C THR A 517 -10.59 -4.54 31.63
N TYR A 518 -9.67 -4.84 30.72
CA TYR A 518 -8.59 -3.91 30.40
C TYR A 518 -9.13 -2.68 29.68
N LYS A 519 -8.72 -1.50 30.16
CA LYS A 519 -9.04 -0.23 29.52
C LYS A 519 -7.75 0.45 29.09
N GLU A 520 -7.67 0.73 27.80
CA GLU A 520 -6.49 1.32 27.17
C GLU A 520 -6.16 2.71 27.77
N SER A 521 -7.18 3.51 28.11
CA SER A 521 -6.98 4.83 28.73
C SER A 521 -6.31 4.77 30.12
N PHE A 522 -6.43 3.64 30.81
CA PHE A 522 -5.79 3.38 32.10
C PHE A 522 -4.50 2.56 31.97
N GLN A 523 -4.28 1.90 30.83
CA GLN A 523 -3.26 0.87 30.65
C GLN A 523 -3.30 -0.19 31.77
N ARG A 524 -4.49 -0.43 32.34
CA ARG A 524 -4.74 -1.30 33.50
C ARG A 524 -6.10 -1.99 33.36
N CYS A 525 -6.26 -3.05 34.15
CA CYS A 525 -7.53 -3.74 34.33
C CYS A 525 -8.43 -2.93 35.27
N LEU A 526 -9.68 -2.71 34.89
CA LEU A 526 -10.71 -2.09 35.72
C LEU A 526 -11.80 -3.11 36.01
N GLY A 527 -12.26 -3.17 37.25
CA GLY A 527 -13.39 -4.00 37.67
C GLY A 527 -14.42 -3.17 38.42
N VAL A 528 -15.65 -3.67 38.50
CA VAL A 528 -16.72 -3.07 39.30
C VAL A 528 -16.96 -3.98 40.49
N VAL A 529 -16.77 -3.46 41.70
CA VAL A 529 -17.01 -4.19 42.96
C VAL A 529 -18.39 -3.82 43.49
N ASN A 530 -19.15 -4.81 43.94
CA ASN A 530 -20.46 -4.58 44.54
C ASN A 530 -20.29 -4.10 46.00
N LEU A 531 -20.73 -2.88 46.28
CA LEU A 531 -20.66 -2.27 47.61
C LEU A 531 -21.94 -2.56 48.38
N SER A 532 -22.01 -3.73 49.02
CA SER A 532 -23.13 -4.11 49.88
C SER A 532 -22.62 -4.72 51.20
N PRO A 533 -22.73 -4.02 52.34
CA PRO A 533 -23.32 -2.69 52.51
C PRO A 533 -22.45 -1.55 51.92
N LEU A 534 -23.03 -0.36 51.74
CA LEU A 534 -22.29 0.83 51.31
C LEU A 534 -21.24 1.20 52.37
N PRO A 535 -20.00 1.55 51.96
CA PRO A 535 -18.94 1.91 52.90
C PRO A 535 -19.25 3.24 53.60
N THR A 536 -19.14 3.26 54.93
CA THR A 536 -19.31 4.47 55.75
C THR A 536 -17.97 5.18 56.04
N THR A 537 -16.85 4.54 55.69
CA THR A 537 -15.51 5.12 55.86
C THR A 537 -14.64 4.93 54.63
N GLN A 538 -13.65 5.81 54.45
CA GLN A 538 -12.60 5.66 53.43
C GLN A 538 -11.86 4.33 53.59
N LYS A 539 -11.67 3.86 54.83
CA LYS A 539 -11.00 2.60 55.11
C LYS A 539 -11.81 1.42 54.58
N GLU A 540 -13.12 1.43 54.76
CA GLU A 540 -14.04 0.41 54.23
C GLU A 540 -14.07 0.41 52.71
N LEU A 541 -14.20 1.58 52.04
CA LEU A 541 -14.16 1.66 50.57
C LEU A 541 -12.88 1.05 50.00
N ASN A 542 -11.73 1.38 50.60
CA ASN A 542 -10.46 0.80 50.20
C ASN A 542 -10.40 -0.71 50.44
N GLN A 543 -11.02 -1.19 51.53
CA GLN A 543 -11.03 -2.61 51.87
C GLN A 543 -11.81 -3.43 50.83
N PHE A 544 -12.97 -2.96 50.38
CA PHE A 544 -13.74 -3.63 49.31
C PHE A 544 -12.92 -3.89 48.05
N CYS A 545 -12.10 -2.91 47.62
CA CYS A 545 -11.23 -3.12 46.47
C CYS A 545 -10.05 -4.02 46.80
N ARG A 546 -9.44 -3.89 47.99
CA ARG A 546 -8.29 -4.72 48.42
C ARG A 546 -8.65 -6.20 48.56
N ASP A 547 -9.86 -6.51 48.99
CA ASP A 547 -10.37 -7.89 49.10
C ASP A 547 -10.42 -8.59 47.74
N GLU A 548 -10.60 -7.81 46.66
CA GLU A 548 -10.52 -8.26 45.26
C GLU A 548 -9.10 -8.14 44.67
N GLY A 549 -8.09 -7.82 45.48
CA GLY A 549 -6.71 -7.58 45.04
C GLY A 549 -6.54 -6.32 44.19
N ALA A 550 -7.44 -5.35 44.33
CA ALA A 550 -7.51 -4.12 43.56
C ALA A 550 -7.43 -2.86 44.44
N GLU A 551 -7.45 -1.69 43.80
CA GLU A 551 -7.49 -0.38 44.46
C GLU A 551 -8.61 0.46 43.83
N PRO A 552 -9.24 1.39 44.59
CA PRO A 552 -10.26 2.26 44.01
C PRO A 552 -9.69 3.09 42.87
N VAL A 553 -10.49 3.25 41.81
CA VAL A 553 -10.03 3.87 40.56
C VAL A 553 -9.66 5.35 40.76
N LYS A 554 -8.52 5.73 40.16
CA LYS A 554 -8.01 7.10 40.07
C LYS A 554 -8.17 7.63 38.65
N ILE A 555 -8.86 8.75 38.47
CA ILE A 555 -9.12 9.36 37.16
C ILE A 555 -8.20 10.56 36.96
N GLN A 556 -7.35 10.49 35.96
CA GLN A 556 -6.31 11.49 35.69
C GLN A 556 -6.60 12.34 34.44
N ASN A 557 -7.56 11.93 33.60
CA ASN A 557 -7.93 12.62 32.35
C ASN A 557 -9.36 12.28 31.88
N ALA A 558 -9.78 12.90 30.78
CA ALA A 558 -11.14 12.77 30.23
C ALA A 558 -11.48 11.40 29.65
N ALA A 559 -10.52 10.75 28.99
CA ALA A 559 -10.71 9.42 28.44
C ALA A 559 -10.96 8.40 29.57
N GLN A 560 -10.19 8.50 30.65
CA GLN A 560 -10.36 7.67 31.84
C GLN A 560 -11.74 7.86 32.49
N ASN A 561 -12.24 9.10 32.55
CA ASN A 561 -13.58 9.37 33.08
C ASN A 561 -14.68 8.72 32.24
N GLN A 562 -14.57 8.81 30.92
CA GLN A 562 -15.52 8.20 30.00
C GLN A 562 -15.51 6.67 30.10
N ASP A 563 -14.33 6.07 30.24
CA ASP A 563 -14.21 4.62 30.41
C ASP A 563 -14.89 4.13 31.68
N VAL A 564 -14.68 4.82 32.82
CA VAL A 564 -15.36 4.48 34.09
C VAL A 564 -16.88 4.65 33.97
N ALA A 565 -17.35 5.75 33.35
CA ALA A 565 -18.77 5.99 33.13
C ALA A 565 -19.46 4.95 32.23
N SER A 566 -18.70 4.29 31.34
CA SER A 566 -19.22 3.20 30.49
C SER A 566 -19.39 1.88 31.23
N MET A 567 -18.72 1.69 32.37
CA MET A 567 -18.64 0.40 33.06
C MET A 567 -19.73 0.21 34.12
N ALA A 568 -20.20 1.29 34.72
CA ALA A 568 -21.24 1.24 35.75
C ALA A 568 -22.05 2.53 35.75
N THR A 569 -23.32 2.43 36.17
CA THR A 569 -24.14 3.60 36.46
C THR A 569 -23.86 4.04 37.89
N ASN A 570 -23.47 5.31 38.07
CA ASN A 570 -23.13 5.91 39.37
C ASN A 570 -22.01 5.19 40.17
N PRO A 571 -20.83 4.90 39.57
CA PRO A 571 -19.74 4.28 40.30
C PRO A 571 -19.16 5.20 41.37
N MET A 572 -18.84 4.63 42.54
CA MET A 572 -17.95 5.28 43.51
C MET A 572 -16.50 5.19 43.03
N ILE A 573 -15.76 6.31 43.10
CA ILE A 573 -14.35 6.41 42.69
C ILE A 573 -13.46 6.76 43.88
N GLY A 574 -12.14 6.65 43.72
CA GLY A 574 -11.18 6.86 44.81
C GLY A 574 -10.90 8.33 45.20
N LEU A 575 -11.73 9.31 44.82
CA LEU A 575 -11.52 10.73 45.12
C LEU A 575 -12.22 11.12 46.42
N GLN A 576 -11.48 11.58 47.43
CA GLN A 576 -12.03 11.84 48.77
C GLN A 576 -11.25 12.92 49.54
N ILE A 577 -11.78 13.39 50.66
CA ILE A 577 -11.01 14.19 51.63
C ILE A 577 -10.43 13.23 52.67
N PRO A 578 -9.11 13.19 52.90
CA PRO A 578 -8.53 12.28 53.89
C PRO A 578 -9.12 12.48 55.29
N GLU A 579 -9.22 11.40 56.05
CA GLU A 579 -9.73 11.43 57.43
C GLU A 579 -8.97 12.44 58.31
N GLY A 580 -9.71 13.22 59.10
CA GLY A 580 -9.15 14.27 59.94
C GLY A 580 -8.78 15.57 59.22
N VAL A 581 -8.96 15.65 57.89
CA VAL A 581 -8.74 16.87 57.11
C VAL A 581 -10.05 17.66 56.98
N ALA A 582 -10.01 18.96 57.25
CA ALA A 582 -11.19 19.82 57.16
C ALA A 582 -11.77 19.84 55.74
N TRP A 583 -13.09 19.93 55.62
CA TRP A 583 -13.75 20.04 54.32
C TRP A 583 -13.36 21.34 53.63
N THR A 584 -12.66 21.25 52.51
CA THR A 584 -12.44 22.31 51.54
C THR A 584 -12.35 21.71 50.14
N LYS A 585 -12.66 22.50 49.10
CA LYS A 585 -12.50 22.06 47.71
C LYS A 585 -11.05 21.64 47.38
N ASP A 586 -10.07 22.21 48.06
CA ASP A 586 -8.64 21.97 47.82
C ASP A 586 -8.09 20.75 48.57
N ASN A 587 -8.89 20.15 49.46
CA ASN A 587 -8.47 19.02 50.29
C ASN A 587 -8.80 17.64 49.71
N PHE A 588 -9.43 17.58 48.52
CA PHE A 588 -9.62 16.32 47.82
C PHE A 588 -8.28 15.68 47.43
N ARG A 589 -8.15 14.39 47.68
CA ARG A 589 -7.01 13.53 47.35
C ARG A 589 -7.52 12.20 46.79
N TRP A 590 -6.76 11.61 45.90
CA TRP A 590 -6.94 10.21 45.52
C TRP A 590 -6.56 9.29 46.69
N THR A 591 -6.97 8.04 46.64
CA THR A 591 -6.64 6.99 47.64
C THR A 591 -5.14 6.79 47.86
N ASP A 592 -4.31 7.08 46.84
CA ASP A 592 -2.86 7.07 46.93
C ASP A 592 -2.27 8.35 47.60
N GLY A 593 -3.12 9.26 48.07
CA GLY A 593 -2.76 10.53 48.69
C GLY A 593 -2.41 11.64 47.71
N SER A 594 -2.42 11.39 46.40
CA SER A 594 -2.10 12.40 45.40
C SER A 594 -3.23 13.41 45.21
N VAL A 595 -2.88 14.65 44.87
CA VAL A 595 -3.84 15.71 44.54
C VAL A 595 -4.48 15.39 43.18
N PRO A 596 -5.79 15.62 42.99
CA PRO A 596 -6.41 15.41 41.69
C PRO A 596 -5.82 16.35 40.63
N SER A 597 -5.17 15.75 39.63
CA SER A 597 -4.75 16.42 38.39
C SER A 597 -5.92 16.73 37.47
N TYR A 598 -7.06 16.09 37.74
CA TYR A 598 -8.26 16.14 36.95
C TYR A 598 -9.45 16.16 37.89
N THR A 599 -10.17 17.26 37.83
CA THR A 599 -11.46 17.39 38.49
C THR A 599 -12.42 17.97 37.51
N ASN A 600 -13.65 17.65 37.80
CA ASN A 600 -14.60 17.55 36.76
C ASN A 600 -16.02 17.91 37.31
N PHE A 601 -16.23 18.05 38.61
CA PHE A 601 -17.48 18.44 39.31
C PHE A 601 -18.68 19.02 38.52
N ASN A 602 -19.88 18.43 38.73
CA ASN A 602 -21.14 19.01 38.27
C ASN A 602 -21.30 20.47 38.74
N LEU A 603 -22.15 21.22 38.03
CA LEU A 603 -22.54 22.57 38.46
C LEU A 603 -23.07 22.51 39.90
N PHE A 604 -22.48 23.36 40.76
CA PHE A 604 -22.71 23.41 42.21
C PHE A 604 -22.08 22.28 43.04
N GLU A 605 -21.22 21.43 42.47
CA GLU A 605 -20.39 20.50 43.24
C GLU A 605 -18.92 20.98 43.31
N PRO A 606 -18.16 20.58 44.36
CA PRO A 606 -18.60 19.92 45.59
C PRO A 606 -19.33 20.90 46.53
N ASN A 607 -20.55 20.58 46.99
CA ASN A 607 -21.33 21.47 47.89
C ASN A 607 -21.50 20.98 49.33
N ASN A 608 -21.17 19.73 49.65
CA ASN A 608 -21.46 19.13 50.96
C ASN A 608 -22.93 19.36 51.38
N ALA A 609 -23.88 19.03 50.50
CA ALA A 609 -25.29 19.40 50.58
C ALA A 609 -26.01 18.97 51.88
N GLU A 610 -25.47 18.03 52.66
CA GLU A 610 -26.05 17.62 53.94
C GLU A 610 -25.42 18.37 55.14
N ARG A 611 -25.64 19.69 55.21
CA ARG A 611 -25.37 20.43 56.45
C ARG A 611 -26.42 20.07 57.51
N GLY A 612 -26.10 19.16 58.42
CA GLY A 612 -26.88 19.03 59.67
C GLY A 612 -26.76 17.72 60.45
N LYS A 613 -26.17 16.67 59.90
CA LYS A 613 -25.82 15.46 60.65
C LYS A 613 -24.31 15.28 60.61
N GLY A 614 -23.74 14.74 61.68
CA GLY A 614 -22.29 14.61 61.88
C GLY A 614 -21.60 13.77 60.79
N PRO A 615 -20.29 13.51 60.92
CA PRO A 615 -19.45 13.00 59.85
C PRO A 615 -19.78 11.54 59.52
N GLU A 616 -20.82 11.33 58.72
CA GLU A 616 -21.07 10.09 57.98
C GLU A 616 -21.41 10.48 56.55
N VAL A 617 -20.40 10.27 55.70
CA VAL A 617 -20.38 10.08 54.24
C VAL A 617 -21.31 10.94 53.38
N ALA A 618 -20.71 11.88 52.66
CA ALA A 618 -21.32 12.54 51.52
C ALA A 618 -21.51 11.56 50.34
N GLU A 619 -22.78 11.30 49.99
CA GLU A 619 -23.16 10.77 48.68
C GLU A 619 -22.87 11.80 47.57
N HIS A 620 -22.40 11.27 46.43
CA HIS A 620 -22.32 11.87 45.10
C HIS A 620 -21.38 13.07 44.85
N LEU A 621 -20.17 12.79 44.34
CA LEU A 621 -19.43 13.72 43.48
C LEU A 621 -19.33 13.18 42.05
N LEU A 622 -20.13 13.79 41.16
CA LEU A 622 -20.12 13.70 39.70
C LEU A 622 -19.09 14.65 39.11
N VAL A 623 -18.32 14.24 38.11
CA VAL A 623 -17.15 14.98 37.64
C VAL A 623 -17.20 14.97 36.03
N HIS A 624 -17.12 16.16 35.32
CA HIS A 624 -16.67 16.75 33.94
C HIS A 624 -15.26 17.54 33.66
N ALA A 625 -14.31 17.10 32.78
CA ALA A 625 -12.78 17.22 32.67
C ALA A 625 -11.86 18.52 32.71
N THR A 626 -10.56 18.50 33.22
CA THR A 626 -9.29 19.28 32.76
C THR A 626 -7.87 18.84 33.40
N ASP A 627 -6.63 19.20 32.88
CA ASP A 627 -5.23 18.56 32.95
C ASP A 627 -4.04 19.07 33.92
N ALA A 628 -2.89 18.32 34.13
CA ALA A 628 -1.66 18.63 35.00
C ALA A 628 -0.20 18.51 34.38
N LEU A 629 0.90 18.99 35.08
CA LEU A 629 2.31 19.28 34.60
C LEU A 629 3.47 18.30 35.03
N ARG A 630 4.55 18.11 34.22
CA ARG A 630 5.73 17.17 34.41
C ARG A 630 7.11 17.84 34.12
N LEU A 631 8.21 17.54 34.88
CA LEU A 631 9.56 18.17 34.78
C LEU A 631 10.75 17.16 34.64
N ARG A 632 11.78 17.42 33.80
CA ARG A 632 12.99 16.57 33.55
C ARG A 632 14.31 17.38 33.51
N TYR A 633 15.49 16.74 33.71
CA TYR A 633 16.83 17.38 33.62
C TYR A 633 17.97 16.38 33.31
N SER A 634 19.08 16.86 32.71
CA SER A 634 20.23 16.06 32.20
C SER A 634 21.59 16.62 32.66
N LEU A 635 22.54 15.73 33.01
CA LEU A 635 23.93 16.11 33.38
C LEU A 635 24.76 16.48 32.15
N THR A 636 25.50 17.59 32.24
CA THR A 636 26.38 18.06 31.17
C THR A 636 27.84 17.63 31.40
N PRO A 637 28.58 17.22 30.34
CA PRO A 637 29.98 16.82 30.46
C PRO A 637 30.95 18.00 30.69
N HIS A 638 30.48 19.24 30.52
CA HIS A 638 31.25 20.48 30.60
C HIS A 638 30.59 21.46 31.58
N GLU A 639 31.33 22.44 32.09
CA GLU A 639 30.75 23.47 32.97
C GLU A 639 30.09 24.56 32.12
N LEU A 640 28.89 25.00 32.52
CA LEU A 640 28.20 26.11 31.87
C LEU A 640 28.75 27.45 32.37
N ILE A 641 29.04 28.34 31.42
CA ILE A 641 29.36 29.73 31.69
C ILE A 641 28.03 30.49 31.76
N ALA A 642 27.78 31.19 32.86
CA ALA A 642 26.55 31.98 33.06
C ALA A 642 26.92 33.42 33.44
N ARG A 643 26.11 34.40 33.01
CA ARG A 643 26.25 35.81 33.41
C ARG A 643 25.98 36.00 34.90
N LYS A 644 25.01 35.24 35.43
CA LYS A 644 24.60 35.30 36.83
C LYS A 644 24.55 33.89 37.40
N ARG A 645 25.15 33.74 38.58
CA ARG A 645 25.05 32.54 39.43
C ARG A 645 24.26 32.93 40.67
N ASP A 646 23.13 32.26 40.90
CA ASP A 646 22.26 32.53 42.05
C ASP A 646 22.34 31.35 43.02
N VAL A 647 23.06 31.52 44.12
CA VAL A 647 23.30 30.47 45.12
C VAL A 647 22.07 30.34 46.01
N LYS A 648 21.35 29.23 45.89
CA LYS A 648 20.12 28.95 46.66
C LYS A 648 20.37 28.23 47.98
N GLY A 649 21.62 27.84 48.25
CA GLY A 649 22.04 27.16 49.47
C GLY A 649 22.00 25.63 49.38
N VAL A 650 22.03 24.97 50.53
CA VAL A 650 22.03 23.50 50.67
C VAL A 650 20.66 22.95 50.26
N VAL A 651 20.62 22.05 49.29
CA VAL A 651 19.41 21.36 48.83
C VAL A 651 19.44 19.88 49.20
N ALA A 652 18.26 19.28 49.39
CA ALA A 652 18.13 17.86 49.72
C ALA A 652 18.49 16.94 48.54
N GLY A 653 18.56 17.49 47.32
CA GLY A 653 18.99 16.75 46.14
C GLY A 653 18.78 17.49 44.82
N LYS A 654 19.16 16.81 43.73
CA LYS A 654 19.16 17.35 42.36
C LYS A 654 17.78 17.83 41.90
N LEU A 655 16.73 17.08 42.25
CA LEU A 655 15.35 17.40 41.88
C LEU A 655 14.85 18.72 42.50
N GLN A 656 15.23 19.01 43.74
CA GLN A 656 14.84 20.26 44.40
C GLN A 656 15.49 21.46 43.68
N CYS A 657 16.77 21.34 43.31
CA CYS A 657 17.45 22.38 42.54
C CYS A 657 16.84 22.56 41.15
N ALA A 658 16.41 21.46 40.49
CA ALA A 658 15.72 21.51 39.21
C ALA A 658 14.33 22.19 39.29
N LEU A 659 13.56 21.92 40.34
CA LEU A 659 12.26 22.57 40.58
C LEU A 659 12.42 24.07 40.81
N THR A 660 13.41 24.47 41.61
CA THR A 660 13.72 25.90 41.82
C THR A 660 14.18 26.56 40.52
N ALA A 661 14.99 25.86 39.71
CA ALA A 661 15.37 26.33 38.38
C ALA A 661 14.14 26.58 37.49
N PHE A 662 13.21 25.62 37.43
CA PHE A 662 11.99 25.72 36.63
C PHE A 662 11.06 26.85 37.10
N GLN A 663 10.84 26.98 38.41
CA GLN A 663 10.00 28.03 39.00
C GLN A 663 10.56 29.45 38.77
N GLU A 664 11.87 29.58 38.57
CA GLU A 664 12.55 30.85 38.31
C GLU A 664 12.90 31.08 36.83
N ASP A 665 12.25 30.32 35.92
CA ASP A 665 12.48 30.35 34.48
C ASP A 665 13.97 30.18 34.10
N LYS A 666 14.71 29.35 34.82
CA LYS A 666 16.11 29.01 34.54
C LYS A 666 16.17 27.67 33.84
N ILE A 667 16.99 27.58 32.80
CA ILE A 667 17.15 26.35 32.00
C ILE A 667 18.31 25.48 32.48
N ALA A 668 19.12 25.95 33.45
CA ALA A 668 20.28 25.24 33.94
C ALA A 668 20.54 25.50 35.44
N PHE A 669 21.15 24.51 36.10
CA PHE A 669 21.58 24.60 37.49
C PHE A 669 22.88 23.82 37.72
N LEU A 670 23.59 24.13 38.79
CA LEU A 670 24.85 23.52 39.21
C LEU A 670 24.71 23.01 40.65
N ILE A 671 25.35 21.89 40.95
CA ILE A 671 25.54 21.38 42.31
C ILE A 671 27.03 21.43 42.65
N GLU A 672 27.37 22.19 43.70
CA GLU A 672 28.72 22.28 44.26
C GLU A 672 28.82 21.47 45.57
N ASP A 673 29.93 20.75 45.74
CA ASP A 673 30.24 19.94 46.93
C ASP A 673 29.11 18.95 47.32
N GLY A 674 28.37 18.48 46.32
CA GLY A 674 27.30 17.49 46.45
C GLY A 674 25.99 18.02 47.05
N GLN A 675 25.92 19.26 47.52
CA GLN A 675 24.73 19.77 48.23
C GLN A 675 24.35 21.23 47.94
N ILE A 676 25.23 22.07 47.40
CA ILE A 676 24.92 23.50 47.19
C ILE A 676 24.29 23.71 45.80
N CYS A 677 23.05 24.18 45.76
CA CYS A 677 22.34 24.51 44.52
C CYS A 677 22.68 25.92 44.03
N VAL A 678 23.07 26.02 42.76
CA VAL A 678 23.36 27.29 42.09
C VAL A 678 22.55 27.36 40.79
N LEU A 679 21.64 28.31 40.67
CA LEU A 679 20.90 28.53 39.43
C LEU A 679 21.72 29.36 38.46
N LEU A 680 21.67 29.00 37.18
CA LEU A 680 22.45 29.64 36.14
C LEU A 680 21.53 30.47 35.24
N ASP A 681 21.85 31.75 35.06
CA ASP A 681 21.09 32.66 34.18
C ASP A 681 22.00 33.42 33.22
N GLY A 682 21.47 33.71 32.03
CA GLY A 682 22.23 34.30 30.93
C GLY A 682 23.42 33.44 30.52
N LEU A 683 23.15 32.22 30.07
CA LEU A 683 24.18 31.28 29.64
C LEU A 683 24.99 31.86 28.47
N LYS A 684 26.32 31.74 28.56
CA LYS A 684 27.31 32.30 27.64
C LYS A 684 28.12 31.25 26.90
N GLY A 685 28.04 29.98 27.31
CA GLY A 685 28.78 28.89 26.67
C GLY A 685 29.26 27.82 27.61
N PHE A 686 30.26 27.07 27.16
CA PHE A 686 30.78 25.90 27.84
C PHE A 686 32.30 26.01 28.03
N GLN A 687 32.78 25.50 29.16
CA GLN A 687 34.21 25.38 29.45
C GLN A 687 34.55 24.01 30.01
N GLU A 688 35.82 23.62 29.92
CA GLU A 688 36.31 22.41 30.59
C GLU A 688 36.05 22.48 32.09
N LYS A 689 35.74 21.34 32.71
CA LYS A 689 35.38 21.26 34.13
C LYS A 689 36.51 21.79 34.99
N SER A 690 36.20 22.77 35.84
CA SER A 690 37.16 23.36 36.78
C SER A 690 37.55 22.42 37.93
N GLY A 691 36.89 21.27 38.09
CA GLY A 691 37.19 20.24 39.09
C GLY A 691 36.12 19.14 39.18
N PRO A 692 36.38 18.03 39.90
CA PRO A 692 35.46 16.89 40.01
C PRO A 692 34.21 17.15 40.86
N ASN A 693 34.22 18.15 41.75
CA ASN A 693 33.15 18.41 42.72
C ASN A 693 32.00 19.30 42.17
N ARG A 694 31.92 19.47 40.85
CA ARG A 694 30.95 20.36 40.19
C ARG A 694 30.17 19.60 39.13
N GLU A 695 28.87 19.46 39.36
CA GLU A 695 27.94 18.83 38.42
C GLU A 695 26.95 19.85 37.87
N THR A 696 27.00 20.10 36.56
CA THR A 696 26.12 21.07 35.89
C THR A 696 25.02 20.34 35.13
N TYR A 697 23.78 20.80 35.25
CA TYR A 697 22.57 20.20 34.68
C TYR A 697 21.80 21.18 33.79
N LEU A 698 21.17 20.66 32.74
CA LEU A 698 20.22 21.36 31.88
C LEU A 698 18.81 20.77 32.10
N LEU A 699 17.77 21.61 32.19
CA LEU A 699 16.39 21.15 32.17
C LEU A 699 16.06 20.56 30.80
N ASP A 700 15.25 19.49 30.77
CA ASP A 700 14.86 18.77 29.56
C ASP A 700 13.34 18.93 29.33
N THR A 701 12.97 19.32 28.12
CA THR A 701 11.57 19.54 27.69
C THR A 701 11.04 18.41 26.81
N ASN A 702 11.83 17.36 26.55
CA ASN A 702 11.45 16.26 25.66
C ASN A 702 10.38 15.34 26.29
N THR A 703 9.37 14.97 25.50
CA THR A 703 8.24 14.09 25.87
C THR A 703 8.53 12.59 25.69
N GLN A 704 9.64 12.20 25.05
CA GLN A 704 9.93 10.80 24.72
C GLN A 704 10.64 10.04 25.86
N ASN A 705 10.13 8.83 26.15
CA ASN A 705 10.67 7.69 26.92
C ASN A 705 11.52 7.92 28.20
N ASP A 706 10.99 7.43 29.33
CA ASP A 706 11.65 7.34 30.65
C ASP A 706 12.76 6.28 30.74
N ARG A 707 13.85 6.43 29.98
CA ARG A 707 15.08 5.62 30.19
C ARG A 707 16.17 6.48 30.82
N CYS A 708 16.16 6.58 32.15
CA CYS A 708 17.30 7.09 32.92
C CYS A 708 18.29 5.95 33.18
N GLY A 709 19.34 5.88 32.36
CA GLY A 709 20.58 5.19 32.69
C GLY A 709 21.73 6.11 32.33
N ASP A 710 22.73 6.24 33.22
CA ASP A 710 23.90 7.10 33.04
C ASP A 710 24.49 6.99 31.62
N PRO A 711 24.42 8.03 30.77
CA PRO A 711 24.91 7.92 29.40
C PRO A 711 26.39 8.36 29.33
N PRO A 712 27.32 7.51 28.88
CA PRO A 712 28.62 7.99 28.45
C PRO A 712 28.43 8.72 27.11
N LYS A 713 28.77 10.01 27.09
CA LYS A 713 28.76 10.94 25.93
C LYS A 713 27.37 11.44 25.51
N PHE A 714 26.84 12.35 26.32
CA PHE A 714 25.69 13.19 25.99
C PHE A 714 26.06 14.26 24.93
N ASP A 715 25.33 14.33 23.81
CA ASP A 715 25.52 15.36 22.77
C ASP A 715 24.66 16.58 23.09
N VAL A 716 25.33 17.65 23.56
CA VAL A 716 24.68 18.90 23.97
C VAL A 716 24.00 19.58 22.77
N ALA A 717 24.57 19.47 21.57
CA ALA A 717 23.96 20.06 20.37
C ALA A 717 22.68 19.31 20.00
N GLN A 718 22.64 17.99 20.20
CA GLN A 718 21.44 17.18 19.96
C GLN A 718 20.29 17.55 20.92
N LEU A 719 20.56 17.73 22.22
CA LEU A 719 19.56 18.19 23.18
C LEU A 719 18.95 19.54 22.77
N LEU A 720 19.81 20.49 22.38
CA LEU A 720 19.40 21.85 22.01
C LEU A 720 18.68 21.91 20.66
N SER A 721 18.91 20.94 19.77
CA SER A 721 18.27 20.85 18.45
C SER A 721 16.79 20.42 18.50
N GLN A 722 16.30 19.91 19.63
CA GLN A 722 14.91 19.51 19.82
C GLN A 722 14.03 20.63 20.41
N SER A 723 14.53 21.87 20.43
CA SER A 723 13.89 23.02 21.08
C SER A 723 12.66 23.59 20.35
N ASP A 724 12.30 23.08 19.17
CA ASP A 724 11.10 23.53 18.43
C ASP A 724 9.78 22.97 19.02
N ASP A 725 9.83 22.01 19.94
CA ASP A 725 8.66 21.33 20.54
C ASP A 725 8.57 21.50 22.08
N CYS A 726 9.02 22.63 22.62
CA CYS A 726 8.79 22.93 24.04
C CYS A 726 7.40 23.55 24.19
N GLY A 727 6.50 22.85 24.90
CA GLY A 727 5.06 23.16 25.01
C GLY A 727 4.69 24.55 25.58
N LYS A 728 3.76 24.63 26.55
CA LYS A 728 3.13 25.91 26.98
C LYS A 728 4.07 26.96 27.66
N HIS A 729 5.38 26.71 27.80
CA HIS A 729 6.33 27.58 28.51
C HIS A 729 7.26 28.36 27.57
N LYS A 730 6.74 29.44 26.99
CA LYS A 730 7.43 30.32 26.02
C LYS A 730 8.80 30.85 26.50
N THR A 731 8.91 31.20 27.79
CA THR A 731 10.13 31.75 28.41
C THR A 731 11.30 30.76 28.41
N LEU A 732 11.04 29.48 28.70
CA LEU A 732 12.04 28.42 28.66
C LEU A 732 12.55 28.17 27.23
N CYS A 733 11.64 28.17 26.25
CA CYS A 733 12.01 27.99 24.84
C CYS A 733 12.94 29.08 24.33
N GLU A 734 12.66 30.35 24.66
CA GLU A 734 13.50 31.47 24.25
C GLU A 734 14.93 31.34 24.79
N LYS A 735 15.08 30.88 26.04
CA LYS A 735 16.39 30.65 26.67
C LYS A 735 17.12 29.42 26.10
N MET A 736 16.41 28.33 25.82
CA MET A 736 17.01 27.16 25.16
C MET A 736 17.49 27.49 23.75
N LYS A 737 16.73 28.33 23.04
CA LYS A 737 17.10 28.84 21.72
C LYS A 737 18.34 29.72 21.78
N GLU A 738 18.47 30.59 22.78
CA GLU A 738 19.69 31.40 22.97
C GLU A 738 20.94 30.51 23.14
N LEU A 739 20.85 29.43 23.92
CA LEU A 739 21.95 28.49 24.11
C LEU A 739 22.25 27.66 22.84
N HIS A 740 21.21 27.27 22.11
CA HIS A 740 21.34 26.62 20.80
C HIS A 740 22.07 27.53 19.79
N ASP A 741 21.68 28.81 19.73
CA ASP A 741 22.29 29.81 18.86
C ASP A 741 23.76 30.04 19.23
N TYR A 742 24.11 30.03 20.51
CA TYR A 742 25.52 30.06 20.94
C TYR A 742 26.32 28.86 20.42
N CYS A 743 25.83 27.64 20.66
CA CYS A 743 26.50 26.41 20.20
C CYS A 743 26.67 26.39 18.68
N LYS A 744 25.67 26.88 17.94
CA LYS A 744 25.68 26.97 16.49
C LYS A 744 26.65 28.04 15.96
N ASN A 745 26.69 29.21 16.59
CA ASN A 745 27.37 30.38 16.03
C ASN A 745 28.79 30.60 16.57
N GLU A 746 29.04 30.27 17.84
CA GLU A 746 30.31 30.59 18.51
C GLU A 746 31.20 29.36 18.77
N ALA A 747 30.58 28.18 18.93
CA ALA A 747 31.28 26.99 19.39
C ALA A 747 30.83 25.72 18.62
N ASP A 748 30.91 25.77 17.29
CA ASP A 748 30.45 24.70 16.37
C ASP A 748 31.32 23.42 16.41
N ASN A 749 31.28 22.76 17.57
CA ASN A 749 31.77 21.40 17.84
C ASN A 749 30.82 20.71 18.84
N ARG A 750 30.91 19.38 18.93
CA ARG A 750 30.04 18.53 19.77
C ARG A 750 30.04 18.88 21.27
N SER A 751 31.02 19.67 21.72
CA SER A 751 31.22 20.06 23.12
C SER A 751 30.94 21.54 23.38
N CYS A 752 30.68 22.34 22.35
CA CYS A 752 30.52 23.79 22.41
C CYS A 752 31.68 24.60 23.08
N ILE A 753 32.96 24.33 22.75
CA ILE A 753 34.18 25.04 23.30
C ILE A 753 35.02 25.82 22.21
N ILE A 754 35.74 26.92 22.54
CA ILE A 754 36.54 27.80 21.62
C ILE A 754 38.10 27.63 21.76
N SER A 755 38.91 27.56 20.66
CA SER A 755 40.41 27.39 20.64
C SER A 755 41.24 28.54 19.96
N SER A 756 42.56 28.72 20.27
CA SER A 756 43.51 29.82 19.84
C SER A 756 44.56 29.47 18.73
N CYS A 757 45.31 30.44 18.11
CA CYS A 757 46.00 30.34 16.79
C CYS A 757 47.54 30.65 16.66
N PRO A 758 48.30 30.04 15.70
CA PRO A 758 49.76 30.25 15.45
C PRO A 758 50.16 31.53 14.69
N GLU A 759 51.45 31.89 14.74
CA GLU A 759 52.04 33.14 14.22
C GLU A 759 51.95 33.29 12.68
N GLY A 760 51.59 34.49 12.20
CA GLY A 760 51.31 34.79 10.79
C GLY A 760 49.92 34.35 10.30
N GLN A 761 49.18 33.62 11.13
CA GLN A 761 47.79 33.24 10.91
C GLN A 761 46.91 33.95 11.94
N LYS A 762 45.67 34.27 11.57
CA LYS A 762 44.69 34.84 12.51
C LYS A 762 43.38 34.07 12.44
N LYS A 763 42.65 34.06 13.56
CA LYS A 763 41.29 33.52 13.62
C LYS A 763 40.34 34.58 13.11
N VAL A 764 40.05 34.51 11.82
CA VAL A 764 39.02 35.34 11.19
C VAL A 764 37.65 34.98 11.79
N ILE A 765 36.82 35.98 12.10
CA ILE A 765 35.46 35.81 12.62
C ILE A 765 34.68 34.86 11.69
N GLY A 766 34.32 33.67 12.17
CA GLY A 766 33.64 32.61 11.41
C GLY A 766 34.52 31.43 10.94
N SER A 767 35.84 31.44 11.16
CA SER A 767 36.72 30.30 10.80
C SER A 767 37.01 29.37 11.99
N LYS A 768 36.88 28.05 11.78
CA LYS A 768 37.21 26.99 12.77
C LYS A 768 38.72 26.76 12.96
N LYS A 769 39.57 27.29 12.05
CA LYS A 769 41.03 27.12 12.06
C LYS A 769 41.74 28.43 11.71
N CYS A 770 42.99 28.52 12.11
CA CYS A 770 43.89 29.63 11.84
C CYS A 770 44.27 29.65 10.36
N CYS A 771 44.35 30.84 9.75
CA CYS A 771 44.59 30.99 8.33
C CYS A 771 45.33 32.29 8.00
N TYR A 772 45.99 32.34 6.84
CA TYR A 772 46.37 33.60 6.20
C TYR A 772 45.11 34.28 5.69
N ALA A 773 44.97 35.59 5.89
CA ALA A 773 43.74 36.29 5.53
C ALA A 773 44.01 37.57 4.74
N ILE A 774 43.07 37.91 3.86
CA ILE A 774 43.02 39.13 3.05
C ILE A 774 41.91 40.05 3.57
N LYS A 775 42.02 41.35 3.30
CA LYS A 775 40.95 42.34 3.55
C LYS A 775 40.12 42.57 2.29
N GLN A 776 38.82 42.30 2.40
CA GLN A 776 37.84 42.62 1.37
C GLN A 776 37.53 44.14 1.37
N LYS A 777 36.92 44.65 0.30
CA LYS A 777 36.60 46.09 0.11
C LYS A 777 35.74 46.71 1.22
N ASP A 778 34.97 45.89 1.91
CA ASP A 778 34.11 46.26 3.04
C ASP A 778 34.86 46.28 4.39
N GLY A 779 36.16 46.00 4.39
CA GLY A 779 36.99 45.89 5.59
C GLY A 779 36.94 44.52 6.27
N LYS A 780 36.14 43.57 5.75
CA LYS A 780 36.01 42.22 6.30
C LYS A 780 37.23 41.37 5.94
N GLU A 781 37.77 40.67 6.93
CA GLU A 781 38.90 39.76 6.74
C GLU A 781 38.39 38.37 6.39
N VAL A 782 39.03 37.67 5.44
CA VAL A 782 38.66 36.30 5.04
C VAL A 782 39.90 35.42 4.84
N CYS A 783 39.80 34.15 5.21
CA CYS A 783 40.88 33.18 5.06
C CYS A 783 41.18 32.84 3.59
N CYS A 784 42.45 32.81 3.23
CA CYS A 784 42.90 32.22 1.97
C CYS A 784 42.90 30.68 2.03
N PRO A 785 42.45 30.00 0.96
CA PRO A 785 42.51 28.55 0.83
C PRO A 785 43.93 27.99 0.90
N LYS A 786 44.04 26.68 1.16
CA LYS A 786 45.33 25.98 1.15
C LYS A 786 46.10 26.23 -0.15
N ASN A 787 47.40 26.51 -0.02
CA ASN A 787 48.33 26.79 -1.13
C ASN A 787 48.02 28.06 -1.94
N THR A 788 47.29 29.02 -1.37
CA THR A 788 47.09 30.35 -1.95
C THR A 788 47.59 31.42 -0.98
N PHE A 789 48.02 32.57 -1.52
CA PHE A 789 48.63 33.64 -0.75
C PHE A 789 47.94 34.97 -1.00
N PRO A 790 47.95 35.91 -0.04
CA PRO A 790 47.54 37.29 -0.27
C PRO A 790 48.30 37.89 -1.46
N GLY A 791 47.57 38.34 -2.48
CA GLY A 791 48.05 39.02 -3.67
C GLY A 791 47.12 40.17 -4.05
N LYS A 792 47.42 40.94 -5.10
CA LYS A 792 46.58 42.04 -5.57
C LYS A 792 46.05 41.77 -6.98
N GLY A 793 44.76 42.01 -7.20
CA GLY A 793 44.15 42.03 -8.52
C GLY A 793 44.49 43.31 -9.30
N GLU A 794 44.14 43.37 -10.59
CA GLU A 794 44.41 44.52 -11.47
C GLU A 794 43.81 45.85 -10.97
N ASN A 795 42.78 45.78 -10.12
CA ASN A 795 42.10 46.94 -9.54
C ASN A 795 42.61 47.33 -8.14
N GLY A 796 43.70 46.72 -7.65
CA GLY A 796 44.28 46.99 -6.33
C GLY A 796 43.66 46.20 -5.16
N ASP A 797 42.67 45.34 -5.44
CA ASP A 797 41.96 44.52 -4.47
C ASP A 797 42.81 43.35 -3.96
N GLU A 798 42.79 43.07 -2.66
CA GLU A 798 43.46 41.89 -2.11
C GLU A 798 42.69 40.61 -2.52
N LEU A 799 43.37 39.69 -3.19
CA LEU A 799 42.85 38.41 -3.66
C LEU A 799 43.78 37.27 -3.21
N CYS A 800 43.23 36.08 -3.00
CA CYS A 800 44.03 34.89 -2.76
C CYS A 800 44.51 34.33 -4.11
N CYS A 801 45.75 34.66 -4.49
CA CYS A 801 46.31 34.24 -5.78
C CYS A 801 47.03 32.88 -5.64
N PRO A 802 46.99 32.04 -6.70
CA PRO A 802 47.71 30.75 -6.74
C PRO A 802 49.24 30.91 -6.80
N GLN A 803 49.72 32.10 -7.20
CA GLN A 803 51.11 32.50 -7.16
C GLN A 803 51.22 33.88 -6.49
N LYS A 804 52.37 34.17 -5.87
CA LYS A 804 52.61 35.46 -5.22
C LYS A 804 52.74 36.56 -6.29
N GLY A 805 51.64 37.27 -6.60
CA GLY A 805 51.67 38.52 -7.37
C GLY A 805 50.77 38.65 -8.62
N THR A 806 50.26 37.58 -9.24
CA THR A 806 49.33 37.66 -10.41
C THR A 806 48.24 36.57 -10.37
N CYS A 807 47.04 36.87 -10.89
CA CYS A 807 45.82 36.11 -10.58
C CYS A 807 45.09 35.45 -11.80
N CYS A 808 45.16 35.97 -13.04
CA CYS A 808 44.62 35.29 -14.25
C CYS A 808 45.57 35.43 -15.47
N PRO A 809 45.61 34.45 -16.39
CA PRO A 809 46.33 34.55 -17.67
C PRO A 809 45.58 35.39 -18.71
N GLY A 810 46.32 36.04 -19.62
CA GLY A 810 45.78 36.96 -20.62
C GLY A 810 44.72 36.35 -21.55
N GLY A 811 43.62 37.07 -21.78
CA GLY A 811 42.48 36.63 -22.60
C GLY A 811 41.29 36.08 -21.82
N THR A 812 41.43 35.93 -20.50
CA THR A 812 40.35 35.55 -19.59
C THR A 812 40.13 36.65 -18.55
N VAL A 813 38.88 36.84 -18.12
CA VAL A 813 38.55 37.76 -17.02
C VAL A 813 38.23 36.96 -15.78
N VAL A 814 38.47 37.54 -14.61
CA VAL A 814 38.03 36.98 -13.34
C VAL A 814 36.51 36.80 -13.41
N SER A 815 36.07 35.54 -13.46
CA SER A 815 34.65 35.20 -13.45
C SER A 815 34.11 35.05 -12.03
N GLY A 816 35.00 34.85 -11.05
CA GLY A 816 34.67 34.65 -9.66
C GLY A 816 35.82 34.01 -8.90
N THR A 817 35.50 33.43 -7.74
CA THR A 817 36.41 32.65 -6.90
C THR A 817 35.74 31.32 -6.57
N HIS A 818 36.40 30.19 -6.83
CA HIS A 818 35.93 28.85 -6.47
C HIS A 818 36.96 28.19 -5.58
N GLU A 819 36.53 27.72 -4.40
CA GLU A 819 37.43 27.23 -3.35
C GLU A 819 38.56 28.23 -3.04
N GLY A 820 38.22 29.53 -3.12
CA GLY A 820 39.07 30.72 -2.96
C GLY A 820 40.29 30.83 -3.89
N ARG A 821 40.33 30.02 -4.95
CA ARG A 821 41.15 30.27 -6.13
C ARG A 821 40.36 31.16 -7.08
N VAL A 822 41.03 32.15 -7.68
CA VAL A 822 40.46 32.95 -8.77
C VAL A 822 40.15 32.06 -9.97
N THR A 823 38.92 32.11 -10.46
CA THR A 823 38.49 31.39 -11.67
C THR A 823 38.39 32.36 -12.84
N CYS A 824 38.85 31.92 -14.01
CA CYS A 824 38.98 32.80 -15.16
C CYS A 824 38.12 32.26 -16.32
N CYS A 825 37.14 33.04 -16.79
CA CYS A 825 36.28 32.67 -17.91
C CYS A 825 36.41 33.66 -19.08
N PRO A 826 36.03 33.23 -20.30
CA PRO A 826 35.81 34.14 -21.41
C PRO A 826 34.74 35.19 -21.09
N LYS A 827 34.86 36.37 -21.69
CA LYS A 827 33.91 37.48 -21.51
C LYS A 827 32.49 37.05 -21.90
N GLY A 828 31.52 37.22 -21.00
CA GLY A 828 30.11 36.85 -21.22
C GLY A 828 29.70 35.45 -20.75
N GLN A 829 30.62 34.69 -20.13
CA GLN A 829 30.33 33.41 -19.51
C GLN A 829 30.57 33.47 -18.00
N THR A 830 29.88 32.61 -17.25
CA THR A 830 30.06 32.47 -15.80
C THR A 830 30.65 31.10 -15.46
N PHE A 831 31.63 31.09 -14.59
CA PHE A 831 32.24 29.88 -14.05
C PHE A 831 31.18 29.00 -13.37
N GLN A 832 31.22 27.70 -13.64
CA GLN A 832 30.32 26.71 -13.05
C GLN A 832 31.06 25.71 -12.17
N LYS A 833 32.07 25.02 -12.72
CA LYS A 833 32.88 24.04 -11.97
C LYS A 833 34.20 23.76 -12.66
N VAL A 834 35.14 23.14 -11.95
CA VAL A 834 36.38 22.63 -12.54
C VAL A 834 36.14 21.20 -13.04
N LEU A 835 36.35 20.95 -14.33
CA LEU A 835 36.27 19.62 -14.95
C LEU A 835 37.63 19.28 -15.56
N ASN A 836 38.27 18.23 -15.06
CA ASN A 836 39.61 17.80 -15.49
C ASN A 836 40.67 18.93 -15.43
N GLY A 837 40.63 19.74 -14.36
CA GLY A 837 41.60 20.83 -14.15
C GLY A 837 41.38 22.08 -15.02
N LYS A 838 40.29 22.14 -15.81
CA LYS A 838 39.88 23.32 -16.59
C LYS A 838 38.60 23.93 -16.02
N ASP A 839 38.53 25.26 -16.04
CA ASP A 839 37.36 26.03 -15.63
C ASP A 839 36.25 25.85 -16.69
N LEU A 840 35.13 25.20 -16.32
CA LEU A 840 33.95 25.08 -17.18
C LEU A 840 33.05 26.31 -16.98
N CYS A 841 32.79 27.03 -18.06
CA CYS A 841 32.02 28.26 -18.06
C CYS A 841 30.74 28.07 -18.88
N CYS A 842 29.60 28.58 -18.41
CA CYS A 842 28.32 28.55 -19.12
C CYS A 842 27.88 29.95 -19.55
N PRO A 843 27.08 30.06 -20.63
CA PRO A 843 26.37 31.30 -20.96
C PRO A 843 25.48 31.75 -19.79
N SER A 844 25.28 33.07 -19.66
CA SER A 844 24.46 33.65 -18.59
C SER A 844 23.07 33.00 -18.50
N GLY A 845 22.70 32.53 -17.31
CA GLY A 845 21.41 31.89 -17.02
C GLY A 845 21.40 30.36 -17.13
N GLN A 846 22.46 29.73 -17.64
CA GLN A 846 22.59 28.27 -17.66
C GLN A 846 23.55 27.77 -16.57
N VAL A 847 23.31 26.56 -16.09
CA VAL A 847 24.13 25.88 -15.07
C VAL A 847 24.55 24.48 -15.53
N VAL A 848 25.53 23.91 -14.83
CA VAL A 848 25.95 22.51 -15.05
C VAL A 848 25.69 21.70 -13.78
N LEU A 849 24.72 20.80 -13.83
CA LEU A 849 24.42 19.91 -12.71
C LEU A 849 25.57 18.92 -12.42
N SER A 850 25.63 18.43 -11.18
CA SER A 850 26.54 17.35 -10.78
C SER A 850 26.35 16.12 -11.68
N GLY A 851 27.44 15.64 -12.28
CA GLY A 851 27.42 14.54 -13.26
C GLY A 851 27.20 14.93 -14.73
N SER A 852 26.75 16.17 -15.02
CA SER A 852 26.61 16.66 -16.41
C SER A 852 27.88 17.38 -16.90
N SER A 853 28.15 17.31 -18.21
CA SER A 853 29.19 18.09 -18.91
C SER A 853 28.62 19.21 -19.78
N SER A 854 27.29 19.36 -19.85
CA SER A 854 26.61 20.36 -20.69
C SER A 854 25.80 21.35 -19.86
N CYS A 855 25.78 22.61 -20.33
CA CYS A 855 24.96 23.68 -19.76
C CYS A 855 23.46 23.44 -20.04
N CYS A 856 22.61 23.71 -19.05
CA CYS A 856 21.15 23.67 -19.19
C CYS A 856 20.49 24.84 -18.45
N TRP A 857 19.26 25.18 -18.82
CA TRP A 857 18.41 26.02 -17.98
C TRP A 857 17.93 25.18 -16.81
N ALA A 858 18.04 25.67 -15.58
CA ALA A 858 17.62 24.94 -14.40
C ALA A 858 16.60 25.71 -13.57
N ILE A 859 15.78 24.95 -12.84
CA ILE A 859 14.91 25.43 -11.77
C ILE A 859 15.46 24.93 -10.43
N ASN A 860 15.32 25.73 -9.38
CA ASN A 860 15.65 25.34 -8.01
C ASN A 860 14.38 24.86 -7.30
N ASP A 861 14.32 23.57 -6.96
CA ASP A 861 13.29 23.03 -6.08
C ASP A 861 13.92 22.61 -4.75
N LYS A 862 13.62 23.36 -3.69
CA LYS A 862 14.08 23.13 -2.31
C LYS A 862 15.61 22.99 -2.19
N GLY A 863 16.36 23.84 -2.88
CA GLY A 863 17.83 23.87 -2.80
C GLY A 863 18.54 22.86 -3.70
N ARG A 864 17.81 22.14 -4.57
CA ARG A 864 18.39 21.29 -5.63
C ARG A 864 18.01 21.83 -7.00
N ASP A 865 19.00 21.94 -7.86
CA ASP A 865 18.82 22.42 -9.23
C ASP A 865 18.43 21.26 -10.16
N PHE A 866 17.42 21.47 -11.00
CA PHE A 866 16.93 20.51 -11.99
C PHE A 866 16.96 21.13 -13.38
N CYS A 867 17.55 20.45 -14.36
CA CYS A 867 17.53 20.91 -15.74
C CYS A 867 16.10 20.85 -16.28
N CYS A 868 15.68 21.94 -16.89
CA CYS A 868 14.46 21.97 -17.68
C CYS A 868 14.62 21.08 -18.93
N PRO A 869 13.56 20.33 -19.31
CA PRO A 869 13.52 19.60 -20.58
C PRO A 869 13.87 20.50 -21.77
N LYS A 870 14.38 19.89 -22.85
CA LYS A 870 14.76 20.62 -24.07
C LYS A 870 13.58 21.48 -24.57
N ASN A 871 13.86 22.74 -24.91
CA ASN A 871 12.88 23.76 -25.31
C ASN A 871 11.89 24.20 -24.22
N THR A 872 12.25 24.06 -22.94
CA THR A 872 11.49 24.67 -21.84
C THR A 872 12.38 25.61 -21.04
N PHE A 873 11.75 26.62 -20.41
CA PHE A 873 12.42 27.72 -19.71
C PHE A 873 11.97 27.78 -18.25
N PRO A 874 12.82 28.25 -17.32
CA PRO A 874 12.41 28.47 -15.93
C PRO A 874 11.31 29.53 -15.86
N GLY A 875 10.20 29.20 -15.19
CA GLY A 875 9.10 30.09 -14.86
C GLY A 875 8.71 29.97 -13.38
N LYS A 876 7.76 30.77 -12.92
CA LYS A 876 7.28 30.76 -11.52
C LYS A 876 5.79 30.50 -11.44
N TYR A 877 5.39 29.62 -10.53
CA TYR A 877 3.99 29.37 -10.16
C TYR A 877 3.86 29.26 -8.63
N GLY A 878 3.00 30.10 -8.02
CA GLY A 878 2.77 30.08 -6.57
C GLY A 878 4.05 30.27 -5.73
N GLY A 879 5.06 30.97 -6.27
CA GLY A 879 6.38 31.12 -5.66
C GLY A 879 7.36 29.95 -5.89
N LYS A 880 6.92 28.85 -6.51
CA LYS A 880 7.75 27.69 -6.90
C LYS A 880 8.28 27.85 -8.33
N GLU A 881 9.52 27.48 -8.58
CA GLU A 881 10.09 27.44 -9.94
C GLU A 881 9.61 26.17 -10.68
N VAL A 882 9.19 26.34 -11.93
CA VAL A 882 8.66 25.27 -12.81
C VAL A 882 9.17 25.47 -14.23
N CYS A 883 9.25 24.41 -15.03
CA CYS A 883 9.65 24.53 -16.43
C CYS A 883 8.43 24.81 -17.31
N CYS A 884 8.51 25.90 -18.07
CA CYS A 884 7.46 26.42 -18.94
C CYS A 884 7.82 26.28 -20.42
N PRO A 885 6.85 26.03 -21.32
CA PRO A 885 7.10 25.80 -22.74
C PRO A 885 7.57 27.06 -23.49
N GLU A 886 7.16 28.25 -23.03
CA GLU A 886 7.56 29.52 -23.62
C GLU A 886 8.31 30.40 -22.61
N LYS A 887 9.14 31.29 -23.14
CA LYS A 887 9.81 32.33 -22.38
C LYS A 887 8.74 33.36 -22.01
N ASP A 888 8.51 33.58 -20.71
CA ASP A 888 7.60 34.57 -20.12
C ASP A 888 6.11 34.16 -19.94
N THR A 889 5.62 33.11 -20.60
CA THR A 889 4.25 32.58 -20.41
C THR A 889 4.21 31.06 -20.30
N CYS A 890 3.61 30.53 -19.23
CA CYS A 890 3.53 29.08 -19.02
C CYS A 890 2.33 28.43 -19.71
N CYS A 891 1.25 29.19 -19.96
CA CYS A 891 0.01 28.68 -20.52
C CYS A 891 -0.56 29.63 -21.59
N ALA A 892 -1.27 29.05 -22.57
CA ALA A 892 -1.96 29.80 -23.61
C ALA A 892 -3.12 30.66 -23.05
N PRO A 893 -3.55 31.72 -23.75
CA PRO A 893 -4.72 32.52 -23.36
C PRO A 893 -5.96 31.66 -23.12
N GLY A 894 -6.66 31.90 -22.00
CA GLY A 894 -7.81 31.08 -21.55
C GLY A 894 -7.45 29.98 -20.55
N TYR A 895 -6.15 29.68 -20.41
CA TYR A 895 -5.61 28.75 -19.43
C TYR A 895 -4.77 29.51 -18.40
N GLU A 896 -4.68 28.95 -17.20
CA GLU A 896 -3.74 29.36 -16.16
C GLU A 896 -2.97 28.14 -15.67
N VAL A 897 -1.83 28.35 -15.02
CA VAL A 897 -1.14 27.23 -14.38
C VAL A 897 -2.04 26.74 -13.25
N GLY A 898 -2.61 25.53 -13.40
CA GLY A 898 -3.50 24.93 -12.41
C GLY A 898 -2.75 24.10 -11.36
N GLY A 899 -1.47 23.82 -11.61
CA GLY A 899 -0.59 23.03 -10.74
C GLY A 899 0.66 22.59 -11.49
N ALA A 900 1.34 21.56 -10.96
CA ALA A 900 2.52 20.97 -11.59
C ALA A 900 2.48 19.44 -11.51
N ASP A 901 2.87 18.78 -12.61
CA ASP A 901 3.14 17.33 -12.68
C ASP A 901 4.65 17.15 -12.59
N GLY A 902 5.15 16.94 -11.36
CA GLY A 902 6.58 17.02 -11.05
C GLY A 902 7.14 18.44 -11.24
N ASN A 903 8.03 18.61 -12.22
CA ASN A 903 8.69 19.88 -12.53
C ASN A 903 8.08 20.62 -13.74
N LYS A 904 7.05 20.04 -14.36
CA LYS A 904 6.36 20.61 -15.51
C LYS A 904 5.10 21.34 -15.05
N ALA A 905 4.95 22.60 -15.47
CA ALA A 905 3.71 23.34 -15.26
C ALA A 905 2.54 22.66 -16.01
N VAL A 906 1.39 22.50 -15.34
CA VAL A 906 0.16 21.99 -15.95
C VAL A 906 -0.81 23.15 -16.15
N CYS A 907 -1.29 23.29 -17.38
CA CYS A 907 -2.20 24.36 -17.76
C CYS A 907 -3.65 23.87 -17.65
N CYS A 908 -4.41 24.49 -16.76
CA CYS A 908 -5.83 24.24 -16.59
C CYS A 908 -6.65 25.43 -17.11
N PRO A 909 -7.89 25.21 -17.58
CA PRO A 909 -8.81 26.31 -17.83
C PRO A 909 -8.93 27.22 -16.60
N LYS A 910 -9.05 28.54 -16.80
CA LYS A 910 -9.15 29.51 -15.69
C LYS A 910 -10.20 29.07 -14.66
N GLY A 911 -9.82 29.09 -13.37
CA GLY A 911 -10.69 28.65 -12.27
C GLY A 911 -10.61 27.16 -11.93
N LYS A 912 -9.87 26.36 -12.70
CA LYS A 912 -9.61 24.94 -12.42
C LYS A 912 -8.16 24.73 -11.94
N MET A 913 -7.95 23.69 -11.13
CA MET A 913 -6.65 23.26 -10.65
C MET A 913 -6.35 21.84 -11.09
N PHE A 914 -5.06 21.56 -11.29
CA PHE A 914 -4.59 20.23 -11.64
C PHE A 914 -4.75 19.30 -10.44
N VAL A 915 -5.40 18.16 -10.65
CA VAL A 915 -5.60 17.16 -9.59
C VAL A 915 -4.65 15.99 -9.77
N LYS A 916 -4.67 15.37 -10.96
CA LYS A 916 -3.82 14.23 -11.28
C LYS A 916 -3.78 13.96 -12.79
N LYS A 917 -2.94 13.02 -13.18
CA LYS A 917 -2.84 12.52 -14.55
C LYS A 917 -3.46 11.12 -14.64
N VAL A 918 -4.36 10.91 -15.60
CA VAL A 918 -5.00 9.61 -15.87
C VAL A 918 -4.81 9.32 -17.36
N ASP A 919 -4.19 8.18 -17.70
CA ASP A 919 -3.94 7.76 -19.09
C ASP A 919 -3.30 8.83 -19.98
N LYS A 920 -2.30 9.54 -19.43
CA LYS A 920 -1.56 10.68 -20.04
C LYS A 920 -2.35 11.98 -20.16
N THR A 921 -3.63 11.99 -19.83
CA THR A 921 -4.47 13.20 -19.80
C THR A 921 -4.34 13.91 -18.45
N GLU A 922 -3.99 15.19 -18.48
CA GLU A 922 -3.91 16.06 -17.30
C GLU A 922 -5.34 16.44 -16.88
N ILE A 923 -5.76 16.05 -15.67
CA ILE A 923 -7.12 16.29 -15.19
C ILE A 923 -7.17 17.58 -14.35
N CYS A 924 -8.05 18.48 -14.76
CA CYS A 924 -8.28 19.77 -14.11
C CYS A 924 -9.69 19.84 -13.53
N CYS A 925 -9.80 20.09 -12.23
CA CYS A 925 -11.07 20.23 -11.51
C CYS A 925 -11.27 21.65 -10.97
N PRO A 926 -12.51 22.16 -10.82
CA PRO A 926 -12.79 23.40 -10.12
C PRO A 926 -12.15 23.45 -8.72
N ARG A 927 -11.75 24.64 -8.25
CA ARG A 927 -11.20 24.80 -6.90
C ARG A 927 -12.19 24.29 -5.84
N GLY A 928 -11.70 23.48 -4.89
CA GLY A 928 -12.52 22.89 -3.82
C GLY A 928 -13.18 21.56 -4.19
N THR A 929 -12.96 21.04 -5.39
CA THR A 929 -13.46 19.73 -5.83
C THR A 929 -12.33 18.74 -6.06
N GLU A 930 -12.65 17.46 -5.94
CA GLU A 930 -11.79 16.31 -6.11
C GLU A 930 -12.25 15.48 -7.30
N TYR A 931 -11.30 15.01 -8.11
CA TYR A 931 -11.61 14.07 -9.17
C TYR A 931 -12.09 12.74 -8.58
N LYS A 932 -13.27 12.27 -9.02
CA LYS A 932 -13.83 10.97 -8.62
C LYS A 932 -13.88 9.95 -9.76
N GLY A 933 -13.88 10.37 -11.03
CA GLY A 933 -13.94 9.44 -12.17
C GLY A 933 -14.11 10.13 -13.52
N MET A 934 -14.37 9.34 -14.57
CA MET A 934 -14.77 9.85 -15.90
C MET A 934 -16.22 9.45 -16.17
N HIS A 935 -16.97 10.36 -16.77
CA HIS A 935 -18.29 10.11 -17.33
C HIS A 935 -18.35 10.68 -18.75
N GLU A 936 -18.57 9.83 -19.75
CA GLU A 936 -18.58 10.24 -21.18
C GLU A 936 -17.37 11.11 -21.55
N ASP A 937 -16.16 10.63 -21.23
CA ASP A 937 -14.87 11.31 -21.44
C ASP A 937 -14.65 12.64 -20.68
N ASN A 938 -15.61 13.06 -19.85
CA ASN A 938 -15.47 14.24 -19.01
C ASN A 938 -15.05 13.86 -17.58
N PRO A 939 -14.07 14.56 -16.99
CA PRO A 939 -13.69 14.33 -15.60
C PRO A 939 -14.82 14.79 -14.67
N VAL A 940 -15.24 13.89 -13.80
CA VAL A 940 -16.21 14.16 -12.73
C VAL A 940 -15.45 14.67 -11.52
N CYS A 941 -15.75 15.91 -11.12
CA CYS A 941 -15.12 16.58 -10.00
C CYS A 941 -16.17 16.88 -8.91
N CYS A 942 -16.09 16.21 -7.77
CA CYS A 942 -17.06 16.38 -6.68
C CYS A 942 -16.45 17.18 -5.52
N PRO A 943 -17.23 17.98 -4.78
CA PRO A 943 -16.81 18.47 -3.48
C PRO A 943 -16.31 17.33 -2.58
N SER A 944 -15.41 17.63 -1.65
CA SER A 944 -14.80 16.62 -0.78
C SER A 944 -15.81 15.91 0.13
N ASP A 945 -16.94 16.55 0.46
CA ASP A 945 -18.04 15.96 1.21
C ASP A 945 -19.11 15.28 0.35
N MET A 946 -18.83 15.05 -0.95
CA MET A 946 -19.72 14.34 -1.87
C MET A 946 -19.06 13.14 -2.54
N GLU A 947 -19.89 12.15 -2.86
CA GLU A 947 -19.55 10.92 -3.57
C GLU A 947 -20.07 10.95 -5.00
N TRP A 948 -19.27 10.46 -5.93
CA TRP A 948 -19.67 10.32 -7.32
C TRP A 948 -20.60 9.12 -7.48
N THR A 949 -21.76 9.33 -8.10
CA THR A 949 -22.63 8.23 -8.51
C THR A 949 -22.14 7.67 -9.84
N SER A 950 -21.52 6.48 -9.79
CA SER A 950 -21.01 5.76 -10.97
C SER A 950 -22.06 5.71 -12.09
N GLY A 951 -21.66 6.05 -13.32
CA GLY A 951 -22.55 6.12 -14.47
C GLY A 951 -23.39 7.39 -14.58
N SER A 952 -23.07 8.45 -13.82
CA SER A 952 -23.67 9.78 -13.99
C SER A 952 -22.63 10.88 -13.88
N SER A 953 -22.94 12.10 -14.33
CA SER A 953 -22.15 13.32 -14.08
C SER A 953 -22.55 14.02 -12.79
N VAL A 954 -23.04 13.27 -11.79
CA VAL A 954 -23.68 13.81 -10.59
C VAL A 954 -22.96 13.37 -9.31
N CYS A 955 -22.78 14.34 -8.41
CA CYS A 955 -22.26 14.14 -7.07
C CYS A 955 -23.42 14.14 -6.05
N CYS A 956 -23.43 13.16 -5.16
CA CYS A 956 -24.42 12.99 -4.10
C CYS A 956 -23.76 12.96 -2.72
N PRO A 957 -24.46 13.32 -1.64
CA PRO A 957 -23.93 13.13 -0.29
C PRO A 957 -23.62 11.65 0.00
N PRO A 958 -22.71 11.34 0.92
CA PRO A 958 -22.25 9.97 1.15
C PRO A 958 -23.37 8.96 1.45
N GLY A 959 -23.37 7.87 0.69
CA GLY A 959 -24.39 6.82 0.75
C GLY A 959 -25.76 7.20 0.17
N PHE A 960 -25.90 8.34 -0.50
CA PHE A 960 -27.06 8.63 -1.35
C PHE A 960 -26.80 8.14 -2.78
N THR A 961 -27.87 7.82 -3.51
CA THR A 961 -27.79 7.45 -4.92
C THR A 961 -28.67 8.37 -5.76
N TYR A 962 -28.12 8.91 -6.84
CA TYR A 962 -28.89 9.74 -7.77
C TYR A 962 -30.04 8.93 -8.41
N ARG A 963 -31.21 9.57 -8.56
CA ARG A 963 -32.37 9.04 -9.27
C ARG A 963 -32.89 10.09 -10.23
N LYS A 964 -32.88 9.76 -11.53
CA LYS A 964 -33.24 10.68 -12.61
C LYS A 964 -34.71 11.12 -12.53
N GLU A 965 -35.59 10.22 -12.08
CA GLU A 965 -37.03 10.45 -11.91
C GLU A 965 -37.34 11.52 -10.85
N PHE A 966 -36.43 11.68 -9.88
CA PHE A 966 -36.50 12.72 -8.87
C PHE A 966 -35.67 13.95 -9.25
N GLY A 967 -34.64 13.79 -10.08
CA GLY A 967 -33.60 14.81 -10.22
C GLY A 967 -32.95 15.13 -8.86
N LYS A 968 -32.84 14.14 -7.97
CA LYS A 968 -32.33 14.26 -6.59
C LYS A 968 -31.56 13.01 -6.21
N CYS A 969 -30.79 13.12 -5.14
CA CYS A 969 -30.11 11.99 -4.51
C CYS A 969 -31.03 11.37 -3.46
N LEU A 970 -31.23 10.05 -3.45
CA LEU A 970 -32.06 9.35 -2.47
C LEU A 970 -31.21 8.43 -1.58
N LYS A 971 -31.60 8.29 -0.31
CA LYS A 971 -30.98 7.35 0.64
C LYS A 971 -32.04 6.71 1.53
N TYR A 972 -31.92 5.41 1.74
CA TYR A 972 -32.69 4.71 2.77
C TYR A 972 -32.01 4.87 4.14
N VAL A 973 -32.80 5.10 5.18
CA VAL A 973 -32.32 5.25 6.56
C VAL A 973 -33.12 4.30 7.43
N ALA A 974 -32.45 3.34 8.08
CA ALA A 974 -33.12 2.49 9.05
C ALA A 974 -33.59 3.31 10.26
N ILE A 975 -34.85 3.18 10.64
CA ILE A 975 -35.39 3.78 11.85
C ILE A 975 -34.97 2.88 13.02
N ASP A 976 -34.34 3.46 14.04
CA ASP A 976 -33.88 2.74 15.22
C ASP A 976 -35.09 2.21 16.00
N LYS A 977 -35.15 0.89 16.23
CA LYS A 977 -36.26 0.22 16.94
C LYS A 977 -36.50 0.77 18.34
N SER A 978 -35.47 1.35 18.97
CA SER A 978 -35.57 1.93 20.31
C SER A 978 -36.22 3.32 20.32
N ARG A 979 -36.39 3.97 19.15
CA ARG A 979 -36.95 5.32 19.02
C ARG A 979 -38.26 5.27 18.24
N GLN A 980 -39.35 5.68 18.89
CA GLN A 980 -40.61 5.87 18.18
C GLN A 980 -40.55 7.18 17.38
N LEU A 981 -41.22 7.22 16.23
CA LEU A 981 -41.47 8.48 15.53
C LEU A 981 -42.64 9.18 16.23
N HIS A 982 -42.35 9.86 17.33
CA HIS A 982 -43.37 10.53 18.14
C HIS A 982 -44.00 11.74 17.44
N GLY A 983 -43.38 12.27 16.39
CA GLY A 983 -43.86 13.39 15.62
C GLY A 983 -43.05 13.68 14.36
N ILE A 984 -43.40 14.78 13.73
CA ILE A 984 -42.78 15.29 12.49
C ILE A 984 -41.34 15.64 12.72
N LYS A 985 -41.09 16.24 13.89
CA LYS A 985 -39.77 16.71 14.28
C LYS A 985 -38.77 15.57 14.23
N GLU A 986 -39.11 14.41 14.76
CA GLU A 986 -38.25 13.22 14.74
C GLU A 986 -37.96 12.74 13.31
N MET A 987 -38.99 12.60 12.46
CA MET A 987 -38.81 12.19 11.06
C MET A 987 -37.91 13.19 10.30
N ASN A 988 -38.15 14.49 10.49
CA ASN A 988 -37.35 15.53 9.87
C ASN A 988 -35.91 15.52 10.40
N ASP A 989 -35.73 15.32 11.70
CA ASP A 989 -34.41 15.24 12.35
C ASP A 989 -33.57 14.06 11.83
N TYR A 990 -34.20 12.93 11.44
CA TYR A 990 -33.50 11.81 10.80
C TYR A 990 -32.87 12.22 9.47
N CYS A 991 -33.63 12.85 8.57
CA CYS A 991 -33.10 13.28 7.27
C CYS A 991 -32.20 14.53 7.39
N LYS A 992 -32.52 15.48 8.27
CA LYS A 992 -31.72 16.70 8.48
C LYS A 992 -30.33 16.43 9.01
N LYS A 993 -30.14 15.40 9.84
CA LYS A 993 -28.80 14.93 10.24
C LYS A 993 -27.94 14.50 9.06
N LEU A 994 -28.58 14.11 7.95
CA LEU A 994 -27.94 13.75 6.69
C LEU A 994 -27.92 14.91 5.67
N LYS A 995 -28.25 16.14 6.10
CA LYS A 995 -28.45 17.32 5.21
C LYS A 995 -29.46 17.04 4.08
N ALA A 996 -30.52 16.30 4.40
CA ALA A 996 -31.55 15.87 3.47
C ALA A 996 -32.95 16.13 4.04
N ASP A 997 -33.97 16.00 3.20
CA ASP A 997 -35.38 16.09 3.58
C ASP A 997 -36.07 14.73 3.40
N PRO A 998 -37.17 14.43 4.11
CA PRO A 998 -37.99 13.26 3.81
C PRO A 998 -38.48 13.26 2.36
N VAL A 999 -38.53 12.09 1.72
CA VAL A 999 -38.85 12.00 0.27
C VAL A 999 -40.24 12.51 -0.05
N LYS A 1000 -40.35 13.26 -1.15
CA LYS A 1000 -41.60 13.77 -1.75
C LYS A 1000 -41.89 13.03 -3.06
N ILE A 1001 -43.09 12.44 -3.20
CA ILE A 1001 -43.49 11.66 -4.39
C ILE A 1001 -44.59 12.42 -5.16
N GLU A 1002 -44.29 12.86 -6.37
CA GLU A 1002 -45.15 13.72 -7.19
C GLU A 1002 -45.79 13.00 -8.38
N ASN A 1003 -45.36 11.76 -8.68
CA ASN A 1003 -45.90 10.96 -9.78
C ASN A 1003 -45.65 9.44 -9.59
N ALA A 1004 -46.27 8.63 -10.46
CA ALA A 1004 -46.18 7.17 -10.41
C ALA A 1004 -44.76 6.63 -10.63
N ALA A 1005 -43.94 7.25 -11.48
CA ALA A 1005 -42.57 6.82 -11.72
C ALA A 1005 -41.70 7.01 -10.46
N GLN A 1006 -41.83 8.14 -9.79
CA GLN A 1006 -41.18 8.40 -8.50
C GLN A 1006 -41.63 7.39 -7.43
N ASN A 1007 -42.93 7.06 -7.40
CA ASN A 1007 -43.45 6.05 -6.48
C ASN A 1007 -42.82 4.68 -6.71
N GLN A 1008 -42.70 4.25 -7.97
CA GLN A 1008 -42.09 2.98 -8.32
C GLN A 1008 -40.61 2.90 -7.92
N VAL A 1009 -39.86 4.00 -8.08
CA VAL A 1009 -38.46 4.08 -7.63
C VAL A 1009 -38.36 3.90 -6.12
N VAL A 1010 -39.19 4.59 -5.32
CA VAL A 1010 -39.20 4.43 -3.85
C VAL A 1010 -39.57 3.01 -3.45
N ALA A 1011 -40.62 2.44 -4.05
CA ALA A 1011 -41.06 1.07 -3.79
C ALA A 1011 -39.99 0.02 -4.14
N SER A 1012 -39.19 0.26 -5.18
CA SER A 1012 -38.07 -0.63 -5.55
C SER A 1012 -36.88 -0.54 -4.61
N MET A 1013 -36.73 0.57 -3.89
CA MET A 1013 -35.68 0.75 -2.89
C MET A 1013 -36.03 0.03 -1.60
N ASP A 1014 -37.25 0.25 -1.10
CA ASP A 1014 -37.80 -0.44 0.05
C ASP A 1014 -39.33 -0.37 -0.03
N SER A 1015 -39.96 -1.53 -0.13
CA SER A 1015 -41.40 -1.63 -0.27
C SER A 1015 -42.16 -1.29 1.02
N GLU A 1016 -41.51 -1.20 2.19
CA GLU A 1016 -42.17 -0.88 3.46
C GLU A 1016 -41.72 0.46 4.06
N ALA A 1017 -41.04 1.30 3.29
CA ALA A 1017 -40.51 2.55 3.81
C ALA A 1017 -41.59 3.58 4.18
N VAL A 1018 -41.30 4.32 5.25
CA VAL A 1018 -41.98 5.57 5.60
C VAL A 1018 -41.53 6.67 4.62
N ILE A 1019 -42.48 7.47 4.16
CA ILE A 1019 -42.25 8.60 3.25
C ILE A 1019 -42.54 9.94 3.93
N GLY A 1020 -42.12 11.03 3.31
CA GLY A 1020 -42.29 12.37 3.84
C GLY A 1020 -43.73 12.92 3.81
N LEU A 1021 -44.77 12.09 3.65
CA LEU A 1021 -46.17 12.52 3.64
C LEU A 1021 -46.80 12.26 5.00
N GLN A 1022 -47.38 13.29 5.62
CA GLN A 1022 -47.86 13.20 7.01
C GLN A 1022 -48.81 14.35 7.40
N ILE A 1023 -49.50 14.27 8.55
CA ILE A 1023 -50.38 15.35 9.07
C ILE A 1023 -49.63 16.28 10.04
N PRO A 1024 -49.56 17.61 9.80
CA PRO A 1024 -48.85 18.58 10.65
C PRO A 1024 -49.11 18.44 12.17
N GLU A 1025 -48.09 18.70 13.00
CA GLU A 1025 -48.15 18.50 14.44
C GLU A 1025 -49.13 19.49 15.06
N GLY A 1026 -50.04 18.98 15.90
CA GLY A 1026 -51.12 19.76 16.49
C GLY A 1026 -52.36 19.93 15.60
N GLU A 1027 -52.32 19.48 14.34
CA GLU A 1027 -53.54 19.38 13.53
C GLU A 1027 -54.30 18.09 13.85
N ALA A 1028 -55.63 18.18 13.87
CA ALA A 1028 -56.47 16.99 14.02
C ALA A 1028 -56.35 16.11 12.77
N TRP A 1029 -56.43 14.79 12.97
CA TRP A 1029 -56.44 13.86 11.84
C TRP A 1029 -57.60 14.20 10.89
N ASN A 1030 -57.28 14.33 9.60
CA ASN A 1030 -58.22 14.54 8.52
C ASN A 1030 -57.65 13.93 7.24
N LYS A 1031 -58.50 13.31 6.42
CA LYS A 1031 -58.13 12.71 5.14
C LYS A 1031 -57.45 13.70 4.19
N ASP A 1032 -57.86 14.97 4.22
CA ASP A 1032 -57.25 16.05 3.43
C ASP A 1032 -56.13 16.80 4.17
N GLY A 1033 -55.73 16.32 5.34
CA GLY A 1033 -54.72 16.92 6.22
C GLY A 1033 -53.27 16.65 5.81
N PHE A 1034 -53.02 15.61 5.01
CA PHE A 1034 -51.66 15.19 4.64
C PHE A 1034 -50.89 16.26 3.84
N ARG A 1035 -49.64 16.51 4.23
CA ARG A 1035 -48.69 17.44 3.61
C ARG A 1035 -47.31 16.82 3.51
N TRP A 1036 -46.54 17.23 2.51
CA TRP A 1036 -45.12 16.87 2.40
C TRP A 1036 -44.29 17.61 3.43
N VAL A 1037 -43.46 16.90 4.19
CA VAL A 1037 -42.58 17.49 5.22
C VAL A 1037 -41.54 18.43 4.62
N SER A 1038 -41.10 18.17 3.39
CA SER A 1038 -40.03 18.92 2.73
C SER A 1038 -40.42 20.36 2.38
N ASP A 1039 -41.68 20.62 2.00
CA ASP A 1039 -42.13 21.94 1.53
C ASP A 1039 -43.52 22.36 2.03
N GLY A 1040 -44.21 21.53 2.82
CA GLY A 1040 -45.55 21.78 3.33
C GLY A 1040 -46.66 21.71 2.27
N SER A 1041 -46.36 21.29 1.04
CA SER A 1041 -47.35 21.22 -0.04
C SER A 1041 -48.31 20.05 0.12
N LYS A 1042 -49.50 20.16 -0.49
CA LYS A 1042 -50.45 19.04 -0.61
C LYS A 1042 -49.97 18.04 -1.65
N PRO A 1043 -50.26 16.73 -1.51
CA PRO A 1043 -49.92 15.75 -2.53
C PRO A 1043 -50.70 16.02 -3.83
N SER A 1044 -49.98 16.17 -4.94
CA SER A 1044 -50.54 16.19 -6.31
C SER A 1044 -50.76 14.77 -6.85
N TYR A 1045 -50.08 13.79 -6.27
CA TYR A 1045 -50.18 12.37 -6.57
C TYR A 1045 -50.38 11.60 -5.27
N THR A 1046 -51.29 10.64 -5.29
CA THR A 1046 -51.54 9.74 -4.16
C THR A 1046 -51.65 8.31 -4.63
N ASN A 1047 -51.10 7.35 -3.87
CA ASN A 1047 -51.18 5.93 -4.18
C ASN A 1047 -51.69 5.09 -3.00
N PHE A 1048 -52.64 5.62 -2.23
CA PHE A 1048 -53.27 4.90 -1.11
C PHE A 1048 -53.94 3.61 -1.58
N ILE A 1049 -53.86 2.54 -0.77
CA ILE A 1049 -54.64 1.34 -1.04
C ILE A 1049 -56.15 1.62 -0.91
N PRO A 1050 -57.03 0.81 -1.52
CA PRO A 1050 -58.46 0.93 -1.32
C PRO A 1050 -58.82 0.88 0.17
N GLY A 1051 -59.51 1.93 0.65
CA GLY A 1051 -59.86 2.09 2.06
C GLY A 1051 -59.03 3.12 2.81
N GLU A 1052 -57.86 3.51 2.31
CA GLU A 1052 -56.96 4.46 2.97
C GLU A 1052 -57.06 5.91 2.43
N PRO A 1053 -56.56 6.91 3.19
CA PRO A 1053 -56.24 6.84 4.62
C PRO A 1053 -57.50 6.74 5.50
N ASN A 1054 -57.43 6.05 6.65
CA ASN A 1054 -58.62 5.70 7.46
C ASN A 1054 -58.55 6.01 8.98
N ASN A 1055 -57.39 6.36 9.54
CA ASN A 1055 -57.21 6.56 10.99
C ASN A 1055 -57.66 5.38 11.87
N LEU A 1056 -57.60 4.15 11.38
CA LEU A 1056 -58.23 3.01 12.04
C LEU A 1056 -57.70 2.83 13.46
N ILE A 1057 -56.38 2.96 13.67
CA ILE A 1057 -55.79 2.83 15.01
C ILE A 1057 -56.14 4.01 15.92
N GLY A 1058 -56.25 5.23 15.39
CA GLY A 1058 -56.72 6.38 16.17
C GLY A 1058 -58.14 6.19 16.72
N ILE A 1059 -58.96 5.42 16.01
CA ILE A 1059 -60.34 5.09 16.41
C ILE A 1059 -60.38 3.87 17.35
N LEU A 1060 -59.69 2.77 16.98
CA LEU A 1060 -59.77 1.50 17.70
C LEU A 1060 -58.89 1.46 18.97
N ALA A 1061 -57.79 2.21 19.00
CA ALA A 1061 -56.86 2.27 20.13
C ALA A 1061 -56.39 3.71 20.38
N PRO A 1062 -57.25 4.60 20.92
CA PRO A 1062 -56.93 6.03 21.10
C PRO A 1062 -55.66 6.30 21.91
N ALA A 1063 -55.30 5.40 22.82
CA ALA A 1063 -54.06 5.48 23.61
C ALA A 1063 -52.78 5.35 22.77
N GLN A 1064 -52.85 4.78 21.56
CA GLN A 1064 -51.73 4.67 20.62
C GLN A 1064 -51.62 5.89 19.69
N GLY A 1065 -52.58 6.82 19.76
CA GLY A 1065 -52.64 8.00 18.92
C GLY A 1065 -53.12 7.74 17.48
N PRO A 1066 -53.47 8.81 16.75
CA PRO A 1066 -53.90 8.74 15.36
C PRO A 1066 -52.77 8.42 14.38
N GLU A 1067 -53.17 8.04 13.16
CA GLU A 1067 -52.28 7.62 12.08
C GLU A 1067 -51.78 8.83 11.27
N TYR A 1068 -50.72 9.48 11.76
CA TYR A 1068 -50.19 10.70 11.16
C TYR A 1068 -49.15 10.50 10.07
N PHE A 1069 -48.55 9.31 9.95
CA PHE A 1069 -47.47 9.05 9.00
C PHE A 1069 -47.95 8.18 7.84
N VAL A 1070 -47.23 8.19 6.72
CA VAL A 1070 -47.52 7.32 5.58
C VAL A 1070 -46.36 6.38 5.30
N ARG A 1071 -46.65 5.09 5.12
CA ARG A 1071 -45.68 4.07 4.68
C ARG A 1071 -46.13 3.37 3.40
N LEU A 1072 -45.18 2.78 2.68
CA LEU A 1072 -45.47 1.87 1.57
C LEU A 1072 -45.82 0.47 2.09
N ASN A 1073 -46.53 -0.29 1.25
CA ASN A 1073 -46.71 -1.73 1.40
C ASN A 1073 -45.86 -2.51 0.36
N GLY A 1074 -45.82 -3.84 0.46
CA GLY A 1074 -45.09 -4.72 -0.47
C GLY A 1074 -45.34 -4.48 -1.99
N LEU A 1075 -46.43 -3.80 -2.35
CA LEU A 1075 -46.81 -3.45 -3.73
C LEU A 1075 -46.53 -1.98 -4.10
N GLY A 1076 -45.93 -1.20 -3.20
CA GLY A 1076 -45.63 0.22 -3.37
C GLY A 1076 -46.84 1.15 -3.20
N GLN A 1077 -47.94 0.67 -2.62
CA GLN A 1077 -49.13 1.46 -2.30
C GLN A 1077 -49.05 2.00 -0.86
N TRP A 1078 -49.81 3.05 -0.55
CA TRP A 1078 -49.66 3.81 0.68
C TRP A 1078 -50.69 3.42 1.74
N LEU A 1079 -50.25 3.43 2.99
CA LEU A 1079 -51.04 3.21 4.21
C LEU A 1079 -50.74 4.37 5.16
N ASP A 1080 -51.75 4.99 5.81
CA ASP A 1080 -51.47 5.78 7.00
C ASP A 1080 -51.20 4.86 8.20
N VAL A 1081 -50.25 5.26 9.04
CA VAL A 1081 -49.81 4.51 10.21
C VAL A 1081 -49.52 5.45 11.37
N ASN A 1082 -49.65 4.94 12.60
CA ASN A 1082 -49.17 5.65 13.76
C ASN A 1082 -47.64 5.52 13.88
N GLY A 1083 -47.02 6.40 14.66
CA GLY A 1083 -45.57 6.43 14.83
C GLY A 1083 -45.00 5.34 15.74
N THR A 1084 -45.82 4.38 16.19
CA THR A 1084 -45.40 3.38 17.18
C THR A 1084 -44.64 2.21 16.52
N PRO A 1085 -43.65 1.61 17.19
CA PRO A 1085 -42.80 0.56 16.60
C PRO A 1085 -43.56 -0.68 16.11
N ALA A 1086 -44.72 -0.98 16.71
CA ALA A 1086 -45.54 -2.12 16.32
C ALA A 1086 -46.05 -2.01 14.87
N TRP A 1087 -46.31 -0.79 14.41
CA TRP A 1087 -46.93 -0.53 13.10
C TRP A 1087 -45.93 -0.06 12.04
N LEU A 1088 -44.77 0.44 12.45
CA LEU A 1088 -43.64 0.70 11.53
C LEU A 1088 -42.95 -0.59 11.03
N GLY A 1089 -43.37 -1.76 11.52
CA GLY A 1089 -42.81 -3.06 11.17
C GLY A 1089 -41.45 -3.33 11.83
N LEU A 1090 -41.04 -4.60 11.87
CA LEU A 1090 -39.76 -5.01 12.46
C LEU A 1090 -38.52 -4.43 11.73
N ARG A 1091 -38.71 -3.72 10.62
CA ARG A 1091 -37.68 -3.12 9.74
C ARG A 1091 -38.07 -1.73 9.22
N GLY A 1092 -38.77 -0.91 10.00
CA GLY A 1092 -39.14 0.44 9.56
C GLY A 1092 -37.94 1.23 9.02
N SER A 1093 -38.06 1.73 7.81
CA SER A 1093 -37.06 2.58 7.16
C SER A 1093 -37.70 3.90 6.74
N LEU A 1094 -36.89 4.94 6.57
CA LEU A 1094 -37.29 6.25 6.08
C LEU A 1094 -36.47 6.56 4.83
N VAL A 1095 -37.11 7.02 3.75
CA VAL A 1095 -36.39 7.49 2.56
C VAL A 1095 -36.17 8.99 2.66
N CYS A 1096 -34.90 9.39 2.61
CA CYS A 1096 -34.49 10.80 2.56
C CYS A 1096 -34.05 11.17 1.14
N MET A 1097 -34.31 12.41 0.73
CA MET A 1097 -33.89 13.00 -0.52
C MET A 1097 -33.02 14.24 -0.28
N ALA A 1098 -31.91 14.36 -1.01
CA ALA A 1098 -30.98 15.47 -0.92
C ALA A 1098 -30.80 16.14 -2.29
N ALA A 1099 -30.39 17.41 -2.27
CA ALA A 1099 -29.89 18.07 -3.46
C ALA A 1099 -28.64 17.36 -4.00
N TYR A 1100 -28.43 17.48 -5.30
CA TYR A 1100 -27.23 17.00 -5.97
C TYR A 1100 -26.42 18.19 -6.46
N GLU A 1101 -25.12 17.97 -6.68
CA GLU A 1101 -24.29 18.92 -7.42
C GLU A 1101 -23.92 18.33 -8.78
N SER A 1102 -23.99 19.18 -9.81
CA SER A 1102 -23.45 18.85 -11.13
C SER A 1102 -21.91 18.83 -11.04
N ALA A 1103 -21.31 17.71 -11.45
CA ALA A 1103 -19.87 17.48 -11.39
C ALA A 1103 -19.03 18.34 -12.36
#